data_AF-A0A925U5B9-F1
#
_entry.id   AF-A0A925U5B9-F1
#
_cell.length_a   1.000
_cell.length_b   1.000
_cell.length_c   1.000
_cell.angle_alpha   90.00
_cell.angle_beta   90.00
_cell.angle_gamma   90.00
#
_symmetry.space_group_name_H-M   'P 1'
#
loop_
_entity.id
_entity.type
_entity.pdbx_description
1 polymer ?
#
loop_
_entity_poly.entity_id
_entity_poly.type
_entity_poly.pdbx_seq_one_letter_code
_entity_poly.pdbx_strand_id
1 'polypeptide(L)'
;MPDIETTDKVDTTPDETQAGPQVIAGYLKHLGTGAGVYRMIDARGDVIYVGKARNLKARVSNYARGTGHSNRIARMIALTTAMEFVSTPTESEALLLEANFIKRYKPPYNVLMRDDKSFPYIVISREHATPQLMKHRGARTMKGDYFGPFASAGAVNRTLNMMQRAFLLRSCSDHYYESRTRPCLLHQIKRCSAPCTGEIEPQEYSKLVDEAVRFLQGKTDAVQKKLNALMAEASEALEFERAAVYRNRLWALAHVQATQGINPHGIDEADLFAAYQDGGQTCIQVFFFRNGQNWGNHAYYPKADRSLAVEEVLEPFIAQFYDDRPVPRCVLLSHDFPERALLAEALCIKIGRKVDVAVPLRGEKRAIVEHALTNAREALGRKLAEASSHAKLMEGVAAAFGLPRTPRRIEVYDNSHIMGTNAVGAMIVAGPEGLMKSQYRKFNIKSKTLTPGDDFGMMREVLTRRFSRLVKARGGNVKESAESRHCEERSDEAIHTLQEPSGLLRSARKYGDPSLPPGDGEANGAVQYDAVDAEAPALTEPDKEREFSPSLPGLTRQASLRTLGALDPRIKSGDDGLGASRDEVGALGAEEPVETSGDDKGEGFEGWPDIVFIDGGAGQLSAAQGVLDALKVKGVTLAGIAKGPERNAGREHFFVAGRQSFMLEPRDPVLYFVQRLRDEAHRFVIGAHRAKRSKAIGVNPLDEIKGIGAMRKRALLKHFGSAKSVARAGVADLQAVEGVSAAMAQAIYDFFHERRS
;
A
#
# COMPACT_ATOMS: atom_id res chain seq x y z
N MET A 1 -8.67 -4.99 30.97
CA MET A 1 -7.30 -4.70 31.43
C MET A 1 -7.32 -4.72 32.93
N PRO A 2 -6.49 -5.55 33.59
CA PRO A 2 -6.09 -5.32 34.96
C PRO A 2 -4.74 -4.57 34.98
N ASP A 3 -4.56 -3.75 36.01
CA ASP A 3 -3.38 -2.92 36.24
C ASP A 3 -2.12 -3.78 36.41
N ILE A 4 -1.08 -3.45 35.64
CA ILE A 4 0.24 -4.07 35.76
C ILE A 4 1.00 -3.26 36.81
N GLU A 5 1.22 -3.87 37.98
CA GLU A 5 2.10 -3.31 39.01
C GLU A 5 3.50 -3.08 38.43
N THR A 6 3.91 -1.82 38.44
CA THR A 6 5.22 -1.38 37.98
C THR A 6 6.20 -1.59 39.13
N THR A 7 6.91 -2.71 39.13
CA THR A 7 8.01 -2.92 40.10
C THR A 7 9.13 -1.89 39.85
N ASP A 8 9.57 -1.27 40.94
CA ASP A 8 10.61 -0.26 41.13
C ASP A 8 11.53 0.05 39.92
N LYS A 9 11.47 1.31 39.47
CA LYS A 9 12.53 1.91 38.66
C LYS A 9 13.80 1.99 39.51
N VAL A 10 14.73 1.08 39.28
CA VAL A 10 16.09 1.18 39.82
C VAL A 10 16.79 2.33 39.10
N ASP A 11 17.05 3.42 39.82
CA ASP A 11 17.74 4.60 39.32
C ASP A 11 19.25 4.32 39.27
N THR A 12 19.73 3.80 38.13
CA THR A 12 21.16 3.71 37.81
C THR A 12 21.47 4.68 36.69
N THR A 13 21.98 5.86 37.05
CA THR A 13 22.57 6.80 36.09
C THR A 13 23.71 6.10 35.34
N PRO A 14 23.72 6.10 33.98
CA PRO A 14 24.77 5.43 33.21
C PRO A 14 26.13 6.11 33.43
N ASP A 15 27.14 5.34 33.82
CA ASP A 15 28.53 5.78 33.79
C ASP A 15 29.03 5.69 32.33
N GLU A 16 29.20 6.84 31.67
CA GLU A 16 29.55 6.95 30.23
C GLU A 16 30.90 6.29 29.88
N THR A 17 31.69 5.87 30.87
CA THR A 17 33.03 5.29 30.68
C THR A 17 33.10 3.76 30.75
N GLN A 18 32.00 3.07 31.06
CA GLN A 18 32.01 1.60 31.23
C GLN A 18 31.78 0.85 29.92
N ALA A 19 32.54 -0.24 29.71
CA ALA A 19 32.36 -1.11 28.54
C ALA A 19 31.05 -1.89 28.64
N GLY A 20 30.36 -2.11 27.52
CA GLY A 20 29.08 -2.83 27.47
C GLY A 20 28.98 -4.12 28.30
N PRO A 21 29.98 -5.04 28.27
CA PRO A 21 29.95 -6.22 29.14
C PRO A 21 29.95 -5.92 30.65
N GLN A 22 30.64 -4.85 31.08
CA GLN A 22 30.71 -4.43 32.49
C GLN A 22 29.37 -3.88 32.96
N VAL A 23 28.73 -3.05 32.12
CA VAL A 23 27.37 -2.55 32.34
C VAL A 23 26.40 -3.73 32.53
N ILE A 24 26.43 -4.70 31.63
CA ILE A 24 25.57 -5.90 31.69
C ILE A 24 25.85 -6.71 32.98
N ALA A 25 27.12 -6.88 33.35
CA ALA A 25 27.49 -7.61 34.56
C ALA A 25 26.97 -6.93 35.84
N GLY A 26 26.86 -5.59 35.86
CA GLY A 26 26.32 -4.83 36.98
C GLY A 26 24.90 -5.24 37.39
N TYR A 27 24.05 -5.55 36.42
CA TYR A 27 22.65 -5.93 36.67
C TYR A 27 22.49 -7.33 37.30
N LEU A 28 23.51 -8.21 37.24
CA LEU A 28 23.41 -9.58 37.75
C LEU A 28 23.10 -9.69 39.25
N LYS A 29 23.43 -8.66 40.03
CA LYS A 29 23.18 -8.60 41.48
C LYS A 29 21.69 -8.45 41.82
N HIS A 30 20.92 -7.87 40.91
CA HIS A 30 19.52 -7.49 41.13
C HIS A 30 18.52 -8.39 40.38
N LEU A 31 19.02 -9.37 39.61
CA LEU A 31 18.19 -10.26 38.80
C LEU A 31 17.74 -11.51 39.55
N GLY A 32 16.44 -11.77 39.49
CA GLY A 32 15.85 -13.05 39.89
C GLY A 32 16.14 -14.18 38.88
N THR A 33 15.86 -15.42 39.30
CA THR A 33 16.01 -16.62 38.47
C THR A 33 14.74 -16.97 37.68
N GLY A 34 13.69 -16.16 37.77
CA GLY A 34 12.42 -16.35 37.09
C GLY A 34 12.48 -16.04 35.58
N ALA A 35 11.38 -16.38 34.90
CA ALA A 35 11.17 -16.05 33.51
C ALA A 35 10.89 -14.56 33.32
N GLY A 36 11.20 -14.04 32.14
CA GLY A 36 10.86 -12.66 31.82
C GLY A 36 11.45 -12.18 30.51
N VAL A 37 11.20 -10.90 30.24
CA VAL A 37 11.65 -10.18 29.05
C VAL A 37 12.61 -9.08 29.48
N TYR A 38 13.67 -8.88 28.71
CA TYR A 38 14.63 -7.80 28.93
C TYR A 38 14.82 -6.97 27.67
N ARG A 39 15.24 -5.72 27.87
CA ARG A 39 15.54 -4.74 26.83
C ARG A 39 16.96 -4.26 27.01
N MET A 40 17.71 -4.16 25.91
CA MET A 40 19.02 -3.53 25.87
C MET A 40 18.88 -2.18 25.19
N ILE A 41 19.47 -1.15 25.79
CA ILE A 41 19.31 0.25 25.41
C ILE A 41 20.70 0.83 25.08
N ASP A 42 20.78 1.65 24.02
CA ASP A 42 22.02 2.34 23.64
C ASP A 42 22.21 3.70 24.34
N ALA A 43 23.35 4.35 24.11
CA ALA A 43 23.69 5.65 24.69
C ALA A 43 22.68 6.78 24.36
N ARG A 44 21.85 6.62 23.33
CA ARG A 44 20.82 7.60 22.93
C ARG A 44 19.47 7.33 23.60
N GLY A 45 19.36 6.25 24.38
CA GLY A 45 18.10 5.80 24.96
C GLY A 45 17.26 4.93 24.03
N ASP A 46 17.79 4.52 22.87
CA ASP A 46 17.06 3.69 21.91
C ASP A 46 17.13 2.21 22.31
N VAL A 47 15.99 1.51 22.29
CA VAL A 47 15.96 0.06 22.51
C VAL A 47 16.57 -0.65 21.30
N ILE A 48 17.74 -1.24 21.48
CA ILE A 48 18.50 -1.90 20.41
C ILE A 48 18.19 -3.39 20.28
N TYR A 49 17.78 -4.05 21.37
CA TYR A 49 17.41 -5.45 21.41
C TYR A 49 16.38 -5.74 22.49
N VAL A 50 15.47 -6.67 22.21
CA VAL A 50 14.53 -7.26 23.16
C VAL A 50 14.77 -8.76 23.19
N GLY A 51 14.80 -9.38 24.36
CA GLY A 51 14.91 -10.84 24.46
C GLY A 51 14.08 -11.42 25.59
N LYS A 52 13.62 -12.66 25.42
CA LYS A 52 13.04 -13.49 26.48
C LYS A 52 14.06 -14.43 27.12
N ALA A 53 13.78 -14.88 28.35
CA ALA A 53 14.53 -15.93 29.01
C ALA A 53 13.65 -16.71 30.02
N ARG A 54 13.90 -18.02 30.14
CA ARG A 54 13.41 -18.85 31.27
C ARG A 54 14.00 -18.44 32.61
N ASN A 55 15.26 -18.00 32.58
CA ASN A 55 16.01 -17.55 33.73
C ASN A 55 16.80 -16.31 33.32
N LEU A 56 16.32 -15.14 33.75
CA LEU A 56 16.91 -13.85 33.42
C LEU A 56 18.38 -13.78 33.86
N LYS A 57 18.70 -14.20 35.09
CA LYS A 57 20.06 -14.16 35.62
C LYS A 57 21.04 -15.00 34.79
N ALA A 58 20.65 -16.21 34.41
CA ALA A 58 21.48 -17.10 33.58
C ALA A 58 21.69 -16.53 32.16
N ARG A 59 20.64 -15.97 31.55
CA ARG A 59 20.72 -15.38 30.21
C ARG A 59 21.61 -14.14 30.19
N VAL A 60 21.42 -13.23 31.14
CA VAL A 60 22.23 -12.01 31.26
C VAL A 60 23.68 -12.34 31.59
N SER A 61 23.91 -13.35 32.43
CA SER A 61 25.26 -13.82 32.74
C SER A 61 25.99 -14.30 31.49
N ASN A 62 25.29 -14.88 30.51
CA ASN A 62 25.89 -15.27 29.25
C ASN A 62 26.40 -14.07 28.44
N TYR A 63 25.67 -12.95 28.41
CA TYR A 63 26.11 -11.73 27.71
C TYR A 63 27.27 -11.02 28.39
N ALA A 64 27.40 -11.15 29.71
CA ALA A 64 28.54 -10.62 30.45
C ALA A 64 29.84 -11.37 30.15
N ARG A 65 29.78 -12.57 29.55
CA ARG A 65 30.97 -13.31 29.12
C ARG A 65 31.52 -12.65 27.85
N GLY A 66 32.66 -11.97 27.93
CA GLY A 66 33.25 -11.26 26.78
C GLY A 66 33.71 -12.12 25.60
N THR A 67 33.44 -13.43 25.58
CA THR A 67 33.89 -14.38 24.55
C THR A 67 32.78 -15.39 24.19
N GLY A 68 32.86 -15.99 22.99
CA GLY A 68 31.89 -17.00 22.55
C GLY A 68 30.60 -16.44 21.92
N HIS A 69 30.59 -15.15 21.57
CA HIS A 69 29.46 -14.50 20.90
C HIS A 69 29.71 -14.35 19.40
N SER A 70 28.63 -14.43 18.60
CA SER A 70 28.70 -14.04 17.20
C SER A 70 29.02 -12.55 17.09
N ASN A 71 29.62 -12.12 15.97
CA ASN A 71 29.97 -10.72 15.72
C ASN A 71 28.77 -9.77 15.92
N ARG A 72 27.56 -10.21 15.57
CA ARG A 72 26.32 -9.47 15.80
C ARG A 72 26.06 -9.25 17.30
N ILE A 73 26.10 -10.32 18.09
CA ILE A 73 25.82 -10.26 19.53
C ILE A 73 26.90 -9.44 20.24
N ALA A 74 28.17 -9.60 19.86
CA ALA A 74 29.27 -8.80 20.42
C ALA A 74 29.09 -7.30 20.16
N ARG A 75 28.66 -6.90 18.95
CA ARG A 75 28.36 -5.49 18.63
C ARG A 75 27.16 -4.96 19.41
N MET A 76 26.11 -5.76 19.55
CA MET A 76 24.93 -5.40 20.36
C MET A 76 25.32 -5.16 21.83
N ILE A 77 26.11 -6.08 22.42
CA ILE A 77 26.61 -5.95 23.79
C ILE A 77 27.46 -4.69 23.93
N ALA A 78 28.39 -4.44 22.99
CA ALA A 78 29.27 -3.27 23.03
C ALA A 78 28.52 -1.93 22.98
N LEU A 79 27.34 -1.88 22.33
CA LEU A 79 26.50 -0.69 22.26
C LEU A 79 25.56 -0.52 23.45
N THR A 80 25.42 -1.54 24.31
CA THR A 80 24.46 -1.52 25.42
C THR A 80 25.00 -0.67 26.56
N THR A 81 24.27 0.38 26.92
CA THR A 81 24.56 1.27 28.06
C THR A 81 23.59 1.10 29.22
N ALA A 82 22.40 0.54 28.97
CA ALA A 82 21.42 0.22 30.01
C ALA A 82 20.59 -1.02 29.66
N MET A 83 20.02 -1.66 30.69
CA MET A 83 19.09 -2.77 30.53
C MET A 83 17.84 -2.57 31.39
N GLU A 84 16.68 -2.96 30.87
CA GLU A 84 15.41 -2.96 31.60
C GLU A 84 14.79 -4.37 31.60
N PHE A 85 14.17 -4.77 32.69
CA PHE A 85 13.66 -6.14 32.91
C PHE A 85 12.18 -6.12 33.29
N VAL A 86 11.43 -7.10 32.77
CA VAL A 86 10.04 -7.38 33.17
C VAL A 86 9.94 -8.86 33.46
N SER A 87 9.71 -9.22 34.72
CA SER A 87 9.51 -10.61 35.12
C SER A 87 8.10 -11.07 34.74
N THR A 88 7.97 -12.31 34.28
CA THR A 88 6.69 -12.92 33.96
C THR A 88 6.50 -14.21 34.77
N PRO A 89 5.26 -14.56 35.16
CA PRO A 89 4.99 -15.82 35.85
C PRO A 89 5.42 -17.05 35.06
N THR A 90 5.20 -17.03 33.74
CA THR A 90 5.53 -18.14 32.85
C THR A 90 6.43 -17.72 31.69
N GLU A 91 7.11 -18.69 31.10
CA GLU A 91 7.89 -18.49 29.87
C GLU A 91 6.99 -18.17 28.66
N SER A 92 5.79 -18.76 28.63
CA SER A 92 4.79 -18.55 27.59
C SER A 92 4.32 -17.09 27.54
N GLU A 93 4.10 -16.47 28.70
CA GLU A 93 3.82 -15.04 28.81
C GLU A 93 5.02 -14.19 28.42
N ALA A 94 6.25 -14.61 28.76
CA ALA A 94 7.46 -13.92 28.31
C ALA A 94 7.55 -13.87 26.78
N LEU A 95 7.21 -14.97 26.09
CA LEU A 95 7.18 -15.03 24.63
C LEU A 95 6.17 -14.05 24.02
N LEU A 96 4.95 -13.97 24.57
CA LEU A 96 3.94 -13.02 24.09
C LEU A 96 4.36 -11.56 24.36
N LEU A 97 4.91 -11.29 25.53
CA LEU A 97 5.38 -9.95 25.92
C LEU A 97 6.58 -9.50 25.08
N GLU A 98 7.50 -10.40 24.77
CA GLU A 98 8.64 -10.15 23.88
C GLU A 98 8.15 -9.72 22.49
N ALA A 99 7.22 -10.47 21.90
CA ALA A 99 6.65 -10.13 20.59
C ALA A 99 6.01 -8.73 20.58
N ASN A 100 5.30 -8.37 21.65
CA ASN A 100 4.72 -7.05 21.82
C ASN A 100 5.79 -5.93 21.89
N PHE A 101 6.85 -6.15 22.67
CA PHE A 101 7.96 -5.20 22.78
C PHE A 101 8.73 -5.06 21.47
N ILE A 102 8.99 -6.14 20.74
CA ILE A 102 9.62 -6.07 19.41
C ILE A 102 8.76 -5.23 18.46
N LYS A 103 7.44 -5.42 18.48
CA LYS A 103 6.52 -4.63 17.65
C LYS A 103 6.52 -3.15 18.02
N ARG A 104 6.54 -2.84 19.34
CA ARG A 104 6.51 -1.48 19.87
C ARG A 104 7.81 -0.72 19.57
N TYR A 105 8.95 -1.34 19.85
CA TYR A 105 10.27 -0.66 19.79
C TYR A 105 11.00 -0.87 18.47
N LYS A 106 10.64 -1.88 17.68
CA LYS A 106 11.28 -2.25 16.39
C LYS A 106 12.82 -2.29 16.47
N PRO A 107 13.39 -2.97 17.49
CA PRO A 107 14.83 -2.97 17.74
C PRO A 107 15.63 -3.52 16.56
N PRO A 108 16.74 -2.87 16.15
CA PRO A 108 17.55 -3.24 14.99
C PRO A 108 18.17 -4.62 15.07
N TYR A 109 18.45 -5.13 16.27
CA TYR A 109 19.04 -6.45 16.45
C TYR A 109 18.00 -7.57 16.54
N ASN A 110 16.69 -7.32 16.54
CA ASN A 110 15.70 -8.41 16.45
C ASN A 110 15.34 -8.75 15.01
N VAL A 111 14.76 -9.94 14.81
CA VAL A 111 14.04 -10.24 13.56
C VAL A 111 12.78 -9.39 13.54
N LEU A 112 12.59 -8.58 12.50
CA LEU A 112 11.44 -7.68 12.39
C LEU A 112 10.53 -8.09 11.23
N MET A 113 9.25 -8.25 11.52
CA MET A 113 8.22 -8.36 10.50
C MET A 113 7.98 -6.99 9.83
N ARG A 114 8.35 -6.85 8.54
CA ARG A 114 8.21 -5.59 7.80
C ARG A 114 6.78 -5.24 7.37
N ASP A 115 5.91 -6.25 7.22
CA ASP A 115 4.52 -6.07 6.75
C ASP A 115 3.54 -6.34 7.89
N ASP A 116 3.38 -5.32 8.76
CA ASP A 116 2.48 -5.33 9.92
C ASP A 116 1.04 -4.98 9.55
N LYS A 117 0.71 -4.91 8.25
CA LYS A 117 -0.64 -4.55 7.82
C LYS A 117 -1.65 -5.58 8.34
N SER A 118 -2.72 -5.10 8.97
CA SER A 118 -3.83 -5.94 9.38
C SER A 118 -4.42 -6.70 8.18
N PHE A 119 -4.87 -7.93 8.42
CA PHE A 119 -5.46 -8.72 7.33
C PHE A 119 -6.76 -8.10 6.84
N PRO A 120 -7.01 -8.14 5.53
CA PRO A 120 -8.30 -7.82 4.99
C PRO A 120 -9.29 -8.96 5.28
N TYR A 121 -10.49 -8.57 5.66
CA TYR A 121 -11.64 -9.44 5.93
C TYR A 121 -12.77 -9.06 4.99
N ILE A 122 -13.69 -10.00 4.78
CA ILE A 122 -15.04 -9.70 4.32
C ILE A 122 -15.92 -9.56 5.55
N VAL A 123 -16.74 -8.52 5.57
CA VAL A 123 -17.71 -8.27 6.64
C VAL A 123 -19.10 -8.17 6.02
N ILE A 124 -20.04 -8.87 6.65
CA ILE A 124 -21.46 -8.64 6.47
C ILE A 124 -21.93 -7.87 7.70
N SER A 125 -22.07 -6.55 7.55
CA SER A 125 -22.49 -5.66 8.65
C SER A 125 -23.96 -5.90 8.98
N ARG A 126 -24.26 -6.05 10.27
CA ARG A 126 -25.62 -6.22 10.80
C ARG A 126 -26.16 -4.98 11.49
N GLU A 127 -25.49 -3.84 11.32
CA GLU A 127 -25.93 -2.57 11.92
C GLU A 127 -27.19 -2.00 11.25
N HIS A 128 -27.37 -2.31 9.96
CA HIS A 128 -28.56 -1.92 9.19
C HIS A 128 -29.51 -3.11 8.99
N ALA A 129 -30.82 -2.85 8.95
CA ALA A 129 -31.85 -3.86 8.73
C ALA A 129 -31.68 -4.65 7.41
N THR A 130 -31.04 -4.03 6.41
CA THR A 130 -30.55 -4.70 5.21
C THR A 130 -29.01 -4.77 5.26
N PRO A 131 -28.43 -5.94 5.63
CA PRO A 131 -26.99 -6.11 5.81
C PRO A 131 -26.15 -5.70 4.59
N GLN A 132 -25.01 -5.07 4.85
CA GLN A 132 -24.07 -4.63 3.82
C GLN A 132 -22.86 -5.57 3.73
N LEU A 133 -22.52 -5.99 2.51
CA LEU A 133 -21.31 -6.76 2.22
C LEU A 133 -20.14 -5.80 1.89
N MET A 134 -19.06 -5.86 2.66
CA MET A 134 -17.91 -4.95 2.50
C MET A 134 -16.56 -5.60 2.80
N LYS A 135 -15.49 -4.94 2.35
CA LYS A 135 -14.13 -5.22 2.82
C LYS A 135 -13.90 -4.52 4.17
N HIS A 136 -13.25 -5.18 5.10
CA HIS A 136 -12.83 -4.60 6.37
C HIS A 136 -11.34 -4.82 6.60
N ARG A 137 -10.68 -3.85 7.23
CA ARG A 137 -9.27 -3.94 7.62
C ARG A 137 -9.09 -3.23 8.97
N GLY A 138 -8.34 -3.86 9.88
CA GLY A 138 -8.07 -3.33 11.22
C GLY A 138 -8.97 -3.92 12.30
N ALA A 139 -9.07 -3.23 13.44
CA ALA A 139 -9.82 -3.69 14.60
C ALA A 139 -11.30 -3.99 14.26
N ARG A 140 -11.84 -5.05 14.84
CA ARG A 140 -13.23 -5.49 14.60
C ARG A 140 -14.22 -4.72 15.47
N THR A 141 -14.38 -3.43 15.19
CA THR A 141 -15.27 -2.53 15.96
C THR A 141 -16.72 -2.55 15.46
N MET A 142 -16.93 -2.85 14.18
CA MET A 142 -18.25 -2.90 13.56
C MET A 142 -18.99 -4.18 13.94
N LYS A 143 -20.30 -4.10 14.17
CA LYS A 143 -21.11 -5.28 14.46
C LYS A 143 -21.45 -6.02 13.17
N GLY A 144 -21.03 -7.29 13.08
CA GLY A 144 -21.33 -8.11 11.91
C GLY A 144 -20.58 -9.44 11.88
N ASP A 145 -20.78 -10.18 10.81
CA ASP A 145 -20.11 -11.45 10.56
C ASP A 145 -18.79 -11.21 9.83
N TYR A 146 -17.68 -11.61 10.45
CA TYR A 146 -16.32 -11.45 9.91
C TYR A 146 -15.80 -12.74 9.30
N PHE A 147 -15.35 -12.63 8.05
CA PHE A 147 -14.88 -13.74 7.23
C PHE A 147 -13.44 -13.47 6.80
N GLY A 148 -12.51 -14.31 7.23
CA GLY A 148 -11.08 -14.18 6.94
C GLY A 148 -10.20 -14.85 8.00
N PRO A 149 -8.89 -14.54 8.02
CA PRO A 149 -8.20 -13.53 7.20
C PRO A 149 -8.00 -13.96 5.74
N PHE A 150 -7.97 -13.00 4.82
CA PHE A 150 -7.51 -13.23 3.45
C PHE A 150 -6.06 -12.78 3.29
N ALA A 151 -5.34 -13.42 2.37
CA ALA A 151 -3.93 -13.11 2.14
C ALA A 151 -3.67 -11.68 1.64
N SER A 152 -4.58 -11.11 0.84
CA SER A 152 -4.39 -9.77 0.26
C SER A 152 -5.72 -9.08 -0.01
N ALA A 153 -5.67 -7.76 -0.15
CA ALA A 153 -6.85 -6.97 -0.53
C ALA A 153 -7.36 -7.37 -1.93
N GLY A 154 -6.45 -7.79 -2.82
CA GLY A 154 -6.82 -8.34 -4.13
C GLY A 154 -7.63 -9.63 -4.02
N ALA A 155 -7.24 -10.55 -3.13
CA ALA A 155 -8.00 -11.76 -2.84
C ALA A 155 -9.40 -11.43 -2.31
N VAL A 156 -9.50 -10.49 -1.35
CA VAL A 156 -10.80 -10.01 -0.84
C VAL A 156 -11.67 -9.43 -1.95
N ASN A 157 -11.12 -8.55 -2.79
CA ASN A 157 -11.89 -7.92 -3.86
C ASN A 157 -12.41 -8.95 -4.87
N ARG A 158 -11.61 -9.96 -5.23
CA ARG A 158 -12.07 -11.05 -6.10
C ARG A 158 -13.22 -11.83 -5.45
N THR A 159 -13.08 -12.24 -4.20
CA THR A 159 -14.14 -12.96 -3.47
C THR A 159 -15.39 -12.10 -3.31
N LEU A 160 -15.27 -10.82 -2.94
CA LEU A 160 -16.40 -9.89 -2.87
C LEU A 160 -17.14 -9.74 -4.20
N ASN A 161 -16.42 -9.60 -5.30
CA ASN A 161 -17.02 -9.50 -6.64
C ASN A 161 -17.80 -10.77 -7.00
N MET A 162 -17.29 -11.95 -6.63
CA MET A 162 -18.01 -13.20 -6.86
C MET A 162 -19.22 -13.33 -5.93
N MET A 163 -19.09 -12.97 -4.66
CA MET A 163 -20.19 -12.96 -3.69
C MET A 163 -21.35 -12.06 -4.16
N GLN A 164 -21.04 -10.88 -4.71
CA GLN A 164 -22.05 -9.99 -5.28
C GLN A 164 -22.79 -10.63 -6.47
N ARG A 165 -22.09 -11.37 -7.34
CA ARG A 165 -22.71 -12.10 -8.46
C ARG A 165 -23.54 -13.29 -8.00
N ALA A 166 -23.09 -13.99 -6.95
CA ALA A 166 -23.73 -15.22 -6.48
C ALA A 166 -24.91 -14.98 -5.53
N PHE A 167 -24.86 -13.94 -4.68
CA PHE A 167 -25.84 -13.70 -3.62
C PHE A 167 -26.57 -12.36 -3.77
N LEU A 168 -26.18 -11.51 -4.74
CA LEU A 168 -26.86 -10.25 -5.05
C LEU A 168 -26.95 -9.28 -3.85
N LEU A 169 -25.96 -9.33 -2.95
CA LEU A 169 -25.92 -8.47 -1.76
C LEU A 169 -25.48 -7.05 -2.09
N ARG A 170 -26.00 -6.07 -1.36
CA ARG A 170 -25.57 -4.68 -1.50
C ARG A 170 -24.17 -4.47 -0.95
N SER A 171 -23.42 -3.58 -1.59
CA SER A 171 -22.11 -3.08 -1.13
C SER A 171 -22.07 -1.57 -0.94
N CYS A 172 -23.15 -0.85 -1.29
CA CYS A 172 -23.27 0.58 -1.06
C CYS A 172 -23.40 0.90 0.44
N SER A 173 -22.79 2.00 0.88
CA SER A 173 -22.92 2.47 2.27
C SER A 173 -24.36 2.88 2.57
N ASP A 174 -24.68 2.98 3.86
CA ASP A 174 -26.03 3.32 4.34
C ASP A 174 -26.49 4.68 3.84
N HIS A 175 -25.60 5.67 3.81
CA HIS A 175 -25.91 6.97 3.21
C HIS A 175 -26.36 6.85 1.75
N TYR A 176 -25.62 6.08 0.93
CA TYR A 176 -26.02 5.85 -0.46
C TYR A 176 -27.25 4.97 -0.57
N TYR A 177 -27.55 4.11 0.40
CA TYR A 177 -28.74 3.28 0.41
C TYR A 177 -29.99 4.15 0.62
N GLU A 178 -29.97 5.00 1.65
CA GLU A 178 -31.10 5.85 2.03
C GLU A 178 -31.41 6.94 1.00
N SER A 179 -30.40 7.41 0.27
CA SER A 179 -30.55 8.50 -0.71
C SER A 179 -31.07 8.05 -2.08
N ARG A 180 -31.29 6.75 -2.32
CA ARG A 180 -31.59 6.23 -3.66
C ARG A 180 -33.08 6.24 -3.95
N THR A 181 -33.43 6.78 -5.12
CA THR A 181 -34.79 6.76 -5.67
C THR A 181 -34.94 5.83 -6.87
N ARG A 182 -33.83 5.32 -7.42
CA ARG A 182 -33.80 4.39 -8.56
C ARG A 182 -32.68 3.35 -8.39
N PRO A 183 -32.86 2.11 -8.87
CA PRO A 183 -31.84 1.07 -8.81
C PRO A 183 -30.52 1.53 -9.43
N CYS A 184 -29.41 1.09 -8.84
CA CYS A 184 -28.08 1.47 -9.28
C CYS A 184 -27.54 0.54 -10.38
N LEU A 185 -26.39 0.89 -10.95
CA LEU A 185 -25.71 0.07 -11.95
C LEU A 185 -25.48 -1.38 -11.48
N LEU A 186 -25.14 -1.58 -10.19
CA LEU A 186 -24.93 -2.94 -9.65
C LEU A 186 -26.17 -3.81 -9.77
N HIS A 187 -27.37 -3.24 -9.67
CA HIS A 187 -28.61 -3.97 -9.92
C HIS A 187 -28.79 -4.29 -11.40
N GLN A 188 -28.54 -3.32 -12.28
CA GLN A 188 -28.65 -3.51 -13.74
C GLN A 188 -27.73 -4.63 -14.24
N ILE A 189 -26.51 -4.71 -13.72
CA ILE A 189 -25.54 -5.79 -14.04
C ILE A 189 -25.73 -7.05 -13.19
N LYS A 190 -26.87 -7.19 -12.50
CA LYS A 190 -27.26 -8.37 -11.70
C LYS A 190 -26.23 -8.76 -10.63
N ARG A 191 -25.79 -7.77 -9.84
CA ARG A 191 -24.89 -7.91 -8.68
C ARG A 191 -25.50 -7.43 -7.36
N CYS A 192 -26.68 -6.84 -7.40
CA CYS A 192 -27.43 -6.35 -6.25
C CYS A 192 -28.92 -6.56 -6.50
N SER A 193 -29.66 -7.03 -5.50
CA SER A 193 -31.13 -7.16 -5.57
C SER A 193 -31.88 -5.85 -5.34
N ALA A 194 -31.17 -4.72 -5.22
CA ALA A 194 -31.72 -3.37 -5.01
C ALA A 194 -32.73 -3.24 -3.84
N PRO A 195 -32.38 -3.68 -2.61
CA PRO A 195 -33.22 -3.45 -1.43
C PRO A 195 -33.47 -1.96 -1.13
N CYS A 196 -32.58 -1.07 -1.58
CA CYS A 196 -32.70 0.37 -1.37
C CYS A 196 -33.93 1.01 -2.05
N THR A 197 -34.43 0.41 -3.13
CA THR A 197 -35.59 0.92 -3.87
C THR A 197 -36.79 -0.01 -3.80
N GLY A 198 -36.74 -1.05 -2.98
CA GLY A 198 -37.86 -1.97 -2.77
C GLY A 198 -38.05 -3.05 -3.84
N GLU A 199 -37.08 -3.27 -4.73
CA GLU A 199 -37.12 -4.37 -5.73
C GLU A 199 -37.09 -5.77 -5.08
N ILE A 200 -36.69 -5.84 -3.81
CA ILE A 200 -36.73 -7.03 -2.96
C ILE A 200 -37.21 -6.62 -1.58
N GLU A 201 -38.06 -7.45 -0.97
CA GLU A 201 -38.48 -7.25 0.41
C GLU A 201 -37.32 -7.52 1.39
N PRO A 202 -37.25 -6.80 2.53
CA PRO A 202 -36.19 -6.99 3.53
C PRO A 202 -36.07 -8.44 4.03
N GLN A 203 -37.18 -9.15 4.16
CA GLN A 203 -37.23 -10.55 4.60
C GLN A 203 -36.59 -11.49 3.58
N GLU A 204 -36.90 -11.33 2.30
CA GLU A 204 -36.27 -12.10 1.22
C GLU A 204 -34.78 -11.75 1.06
N TYR A 205 -34.42 -10.48 1.24
CA TYR A 205 -33.02 -10.06 1.27
C TYR A 205 -32.25 -10.74 2.41
N SER A 206 -32.85 -10.88 3.60
CA SER A 206 -32.22 -11.59 4.72
C SER A 206 -31.92 -13.05 4.38
N LYS A 207 -32.78 -13.73 3.59
CA LYS A 207 -32.51 -15.10 3.13
C LYS A 207 -31.26 -15.16 2.24
N LEU A 208 -31.05 -14.18 1.36
CA LEU A 208 -29.83 -14.09 0.54
C LEU A 208 -28.59 -13.85 1.41
N VAL A 209 -28.72 -13.05 2.47
CA VAL A 209 -27.65 -12.83 3.45
C VAL A 209 -27.30 -14.13 4.17
N ASP A 210 -28.31 -14.89 4.61
CA ASP A 210 -28.09 -16.16 5.30
C ASP A 210 -27.46 -17.22 4.38
N GLU A 211 -27.84 -17.25 3.09
CA GLU A 211 -27.19 -18.08 2.07
C GLU A 211 -25.70 -17.72 1.91
N ALA A 212 -25.39 -16.42 1.85
CA ALA A 212 -24.01 -15.93 1.76
C ALA A 212 -23.18 -16.27 3.01
N VAL A 213 -23.75 -16.10 4.20
CA VAL A 213 -23.11 -16.47 5.48
C VAL A 213 -22.83 -17.96 5.53
N ARG A 214 -23.81 -18.82 5.18
CA ARG A 214 -23.62 -20.28 5.15
C ARG A 214 -22.53 -20.69 4.16
N PHE A 215 -22.49 -20.06 2.98
CA PHE A 215 -21.45 -20.31 1.99
C PHE A 215 -20.05 -19.96 2.52
N LEU A 216 -19.87 -18.77 3.11
CA LEU A 216 -18.58 -18.36 3.68
C LEU A 216 -18.18 -19.19 4.92
N GLN A 217 -19.15 -19.82 5.60
CA GLN A 217 -18.91 -20.81 6.65
C GLN A 217 -18.55 -22.21 6.10
N GLY A 218 -18.42 -22.37 4.79
CA GLY A 218 -18.05 -23.64 4.15
C GLY A 218 -19.23 -24.58 3.88
N LYS A 219 -20.49 -24.20 4.18
CA LYS A 219 -21.69 -25.02 3.93
C LYS A 219 -22.15 -24.91 2.47
N THR A 220 -21.24 -25.19 1.55
CA THR A 220 -21.40 -24.91 0.11
C THR A 220 -22.37 -25.86 -0.59
N ASP A 221 -22.32 -27.15 -0.27
CA ASP A 221 -23.07 -28.20 -0.96
C ASP A 221 -24.59 -28.00 -0.87
N ALA A 222 -25.07 -27.55 0.29
CA ALA A 222 -26.48 -27.28 0.52
C ALA A 222 -26.99 -26.14 -0.38
N VAL A 223 -26.19 -25.07 -0.54
CA VAL A 223 -26.54 -23.93 -1.39
C VAL A 223 -26.54 -24.33 -2.85
N GLN A 224 -25.54 -25.10 -3.30
CA GLN A 224 -25.46 -25.57 -4.69
C GLN A 224 -26.60 -26.52 -5.05
N LYS A 225 -26.91 -27.51 -4.18
CA LYS A 225 -28.05 -28.41 -4.40
C LYS A 225 -29.36 -27.65 -4.51
N LYS A 226 -29.59 -26.66 -3.65
CA LYS A 226 -30.78 -25.80 -3.70
C LYS A 226 -30.85 -25.03 -5.02
N LEU A 227 -29.75 -24.40 -5.46
CA LEU A 227 -29.73 -23.64 -6.71
C LEU A 227 -29.91 -24.51 -7.95
N ASN A 228 -29.35 -25.73 -7.96
CA ASN A 228 -29.57 -26.70 -9.03
C ASN A 228 -31.05 -27.12 -9.10
N ALA A 229 -31.68 -27.40 -7.96
CA ALA A 229 -33.09 -27.74 -7.92
C ALA A 229 -33.98 -26.58 -8.42
N LEU A 230 -33.73 -25.35 -7.96
CA LEU A 230 -34.46 -24.16 -8.42
C LEU A 230 -34.25 -23.87 -9.91
N MET A 231 -33.05 -24.15 -10.44
CA MET A 231 -32.76 -24.03 -11.86
C MET A 231 -33.53 -25.06 -12.69
N ALA A 232 -33.58 -26.32 -12.23
CA ALA A 232 -34.32 -27.39 -12.87
C ALA A 232 -35.83 -27.10 -12.88
N GLU A 233 -36.38 -26.71 -11.73
CA GLU A 233 -37.80 -26.31 -11.59
C GLU A 233 -38.17 -25.15 -12.53
N ALA A 234 -37.35 -24.09 -12.57
CA ALA A 234 -37.57 -22.97 -13.48
C ALA A 234 -37.47 -23.39 -14.96
N SER A 235 -36.58 -24.33 -15.29
CA SER A 235 -36.44 -24.87 -16.65
C SER A 235 -37.64 -25.72 -17.04
N GLU A 236 -38.17 -26.54 -16.13
CA GLU A 236 -39.39 -27.35 -16.33
C GLU A 236 -40.62 -26.45 -16.50
N ALA A 237 -40.68 -25.33 -15.78
CA ALA A 237 -41.70 -24.30 -15.93
C ALA A 237 -41.53 -23.40 -17.17
N LEU A 238 -40.52 -23.65 -18.02
CA LEU A 238 -40.16 -22.84 -19.20
C LEU A 238 -39.78 -21.37 -18.89
N GLU A 239 -39.38 -21.08 -17.65
CA GLU A 239 -38.94 -19.76 -17.18
C GLU A 239 -37.43 -19.56 -17.39
N PHE A 240 -36.99 -19.50 -18.65
CA PHE A 240 -35.57 -19.52 -19.01
C PHE A 240 -34.75 -18.36 -18.43
N GLU A 241 -35.34 -17.19 -18.23
CA GLU A 241 -34.64 -16.06 -17.60
C GLU A 241 -34.30 -16.34 -16.14
N ARG A 242 -35.23 -16.94 -15.38
CA ARG A 242 -35.01 -17.35 -13.99
C ARG A 242 -34.00 -18.48 -13.91
N ALA A 243 -34.11 -19.48 -14.79
CA ALA A 243 -33.13 -20.56 -14.88
C ALA A 243 -31.71 -20.02 -15.19
N ALA A 244 -31.59 -19.04 -16.09
CA ALA A 244 -30.32 -18.39 -16.40
C ALA A 244 -29.72 -17.64 -15.19
N VAL A 245 -30.54 -17.01 -14.36
CA VAL A 245 -30.08 -16.38 -13.11
C VAL A 245 -29.48 -17.43 -12.16
N TYR A 246 -30.17 -18.56 -11.92
CA TYR A 246 -29.65 -19.62 -11.05
C TYR A 246 -28.37 -20.25 -11.61
N ARG A 247 -28.32 -20.51 -12.92
CA ARG A 247 -27.11 -20.98 -13.61
C ARG A 247 -25.93 -20.02 -13.42
N ASN A 248 -26.16 -18.72 -13.60
CA ASN A 248 -25.12 -17.70 -13.43
C ASN A 248 -24.63 -17.62 -11.98
N ARG A 249 -25.53 -17.79 -11.00
CA ARG A 249 -25.17 -17.90 -9.57
C ARG A 249 -24.31 -19.15 -9.31
N LEU A 250 -24.71 -20.31 -9.83
CA LEU A 250 -23.93 -21.56 -9.73
C LEU A 250 -22.53 -21.40 -10.33
N TRP A 251 -22.42 -20.78 -11.51
CA TRP A 251 -21.12 -20.50 -12.14
C TRP A 251 -20.24 -19.61 -11.28
N ALA A 252 -20.80 -18.55 -10.67
CA ALA A 252 -20.06 -17.68 -9.76
C ALA A 252 -19.57 -18.43 -8.51
N LEU A 253 -20.37 -19.34 -7.96
CA LEU A 253 -19.96 -20.18 -6.81
C LEU A 253 -18.85 -21.16 -7.18
N ALA A 254 -18.96 -21.83 -8.33
CA ALA A 254 -17.94 -22.76 -8.81
C ALA A 254 -16.60 -22.04 -9.05
N HIS A 255 -16.63 -20.81 -9.55
CA HIS A 255 -15.41 -20.03 -9.79
C HIS A 255 -14.71 -19.62 -8.48
N VAL A 256 -15.45 -19.33 -7.40
CA VAL A 256 -14.87 -19.07 -6.07
C VAL A 256 -14.11 -20.30 -5.57
N GLN A 257 -14.65 -21.50 -5.78
CA GLN A 257 -13.99 -22.75 -5.38
C GLN A 257 -12.78 -23.08 -6.28
N ALA A 258 -12.90 -22.91 -7.60
CA ALA A 258 -11.84 -23.24 -8.56
C ALA A 258 -10.63 -22.31 -8.49
N THR A 259 -10.81 -21.04 -8.11
CA THR A 259 -9.70 -20.08 -7.95
C THR A 259 -8.88 -20.35 -6.66
N GLN A 260 -9.37 -21.21 -5.78
CA GLN A 260 -8.69 -21.60 -4.54
C GLN A 260 -7.93 -22.90 -4.79
N GLY A 261 -6.62 -22.80 -5.02
CA GLY A 261 -5.75 -23.97 -5.22
C GLY A 261 -5.77 -24.93 -4.03
N ILE A 262 -5.26 -26.16 -4.23
CA ILE A 262 -5.16 -27.30 -3.30
C ILE A 262 -5.97 -27.10 -2.00
N ASN A 263 -7.22 -27.58 -2.00
CA ASN A 263 -8.05 -27.69 -0.79
C ASN A 263 -7.77 -29.06 -0.14
N PRO A 264 -6.86 -29.15 0.84
CA PRO A 264 -6.56 -30.40 1.53
C PRO A 264 -7.79 -31.07 2.11
N HIS A 265 -7.85 -32.39 2.03
CA HIS A 265 -8.77 -33.15 2.87
C HIS A 265 -8.21 -33.18 4.32
N GLY A 266 -9.07 -32.94 5.31
CA GLY A 266 -8.71 -33.04 6.74
C GLY A 266 -7.97 -31.82 7.33
N ILE A 267 -8.01 -30.66 6.68
CA ILE A 267 -7.55 -29.38 7.25
C ILE A 267 -8.68 -28.36 7.24
N ASP A 268 -9.51 -28.36 8.28
CA ASP A 268 -10.65 -27.45 8.36
C ASP A 268 -10.22 -26.01 8.67
N GLU A 269 -9.33 -25.80 9.64
CA GLU A 269 -8.89 -24.47 10.09
C GLU A 269 -7.39 -24.50 10.41
N ALA A 270 -6.56 -24.02 9.48
CA ALA A 270 -5.12 -23.94 9.70
C ALA A 270 -4.45 -22.73 9.04
N ASP A 271 -3.33 -22.29 9.58
CA ASP A 271 -2.38 -21.43 8.89
C ASP A 271 -1.09 -22.22 8.64
N LEU A 272 -0.47 -22.01 7.48
CA LEU A 272 0.75 -22.71 7.10
C LEU A 272 1.86 -21.71 6.85
N PHE A 273 3.01 -21.91 7.50
CA PHE A 273 4.22 -21.09 7.39
C PHE A 273 5.36 -21.88 6.73
N ALA A 274 5.68 -21.51 5.49
CA ALA A 274 6.79 -22.07 4.73
C ALA A 274 7.91 -21.05 4.59
N ALA A 275 9.09 -21.33 5.16
CA ALA A 275 10.23 -20.43 5.11
C ALA A 275 11.29 -20.97 4.16
N TYR A 276 11.85 -20.10 3.31
CA TYR A 276 12.98 -20.42 2.46
C TYR A 276 14.01 -19.30 2.55
N GLN A 277 15.28 -19.66 2.60
CA GLN A 277 16.39 -18.72 2.75
C GLN A 277 17.39 -18.90 1.61
N ASP A 278 17.82 -17.79 1.02
CA ASP A 278 18.84 -17.73 -0.03
C ASP A 278 19.54 -16.36 0.00
N GLY A 279 20.85 -16.33 -0.23
CA GLY A 279 21.65 -15.10 -0.21
C GLY A 279 21.57 -14.30 1.10
N GLY A 280 21.30 -14.96 2.24
CA GLY A 280 21.09 -14.32 3.54
C GLY A 280 19.76 -13.55 3.66
N GLN A 281 18.84 -13.69 2.69
CA GLN A 281 17.48 -13.18 2.77
C GLN A 281 16.51 -14.34 3.03
N THR A 282 15.49 -14.09 3.84
CA THR A 282 14.47 -15.09 4.17
C THR A 282 13.12 -14.65 3.59
N CYS A 283 12.43 -15.56 2.92
CA CYS A 283 11.04 -15.42 2.52
C CYS A 283 10.20 -16.40 3.33
N ILE A 284 9.11 -15.91 3.92
CA ILE A 284 8.13 -16.74 4.62
C ILE A 284 6.81 -16.62 3.88
N GLN A 285 6.40 -17.70 3.22
CA GLN A 285 5.11 -17.82 2.58
C GLN A 285 4.07 -18.29 3.61
N VAL A 286 2.98 -17.54 3.74
CA VAL A 286 1.88 -17.87 4.64
C VAL A 286 0.64 -18.21 3.82
N PHE A 287 0.02 -19.35 4.10
CA PHE A 287 -1.27 -19.76 3.53
C PHE A 287 -2.34 -19.79 4.61
N PHE A 288 -3.56 -19.39 4.25
CA PHE A 288 -4.70 -19.34 5.15
C PHE A 288 -5.73 -20.39 4.76
N PHE A 289 -5.97 -21.38 5.61
CA PHE A 289 -7.00 -22.38 5.42
C PHE A 289 -8.15 -22.16 6.41
N ARG A 290 -9.35 -21.92 5.90
CA ARG A 290 -10.57 -21.75 6.71
C ARG A 290 -11.72 -22.53 6.09
N ASN A 291 -12.41 -23.32 6.90
CA ASN A 291 -13.49 -24.21 6.48
C ASN A 291 -13.10 -25.12 5.31
N GLY A 292 -11.89 -25.71 5.35
CA GLY A 292 -11.39 -26.59 4.30
C GLY A 292 -10.98 -25.89 3.00
N GLN A 293 -11.00 -24.55 2.99
CA GLN A 293 -10.74 -23.72 1.81
C GLN A 293 -9.48 -22.89 1.97
N ASN A 294 -8.74 -22.69 0.87
CA ASN A 294 -7.56 -21.81 0.83
C ASN A 294 -7.96 -20.36 0.50
N TRP A 295 -7.78 -19.45 1.46
CA TRP A 295 -8.13 -18.02 1.37
C TRP A 295 -6.99 -17.17 0.78
N GLY A 296 -6.02 -17.83 0.17
CA GLY A 296 -4.88 -17.27 -0.51
C GLY A 296 -3.59 -17.38 0.29
N ASN A 297 -2.53 -16.86 -0.31
CA ASN A 297 -1.18 -16.87 0.23
C ASN A 297 -0.50 -15.49 0.16
N HIS A 298 0.38 -15.21 1.11
CA HIS A 298 1.16 -13.96 1.15
C HIS A 298 2.63 -14.24 1.44
N ALA A 299 3.51 -13.56 0.71
CA ALA A 299 4.96 -13.64 0.89
C ALA A 299 5.44 -12.55 1.85
N TYR A 300 6.06 -12.95 2.95
CA TYR A 300 6.69 -12.04 3.90
C TYR A 300 8.21 -12.08 3.77
N TYR A 301 8.84 -10.94 4.03
CA TYR A 301 10.29 -10.80 4.00
C TYR A 301 10.78 -10.15 5.30
N PRO A 302 10.96 -10.94 6.36
CA PRO A 302 11.44 -10.43 7.65
C PRO A 302 12.80 -9.74 7.49
N LYS A 303 13.00 -8.62 8.20
CA LYS A 303 14.32 -8.02 8.33
C LYS A 303 15.04 -8.77 9.44
N ALA A 304 16.00 -9.59 9.04
CA ALA A 304 16.83 -10.40 9.92
C ALA A 304 18.30 -10.19 9.56
N ASP A 305 19.20 -10.51 10.49
CA ASP A 305 20.62 -10.59 10.18
C ASP A 305 20.89 -11.80 9.27
N ARG A 306 21.81 -11.65 8.32
CA ARG A 306 22.11 -12.69 7.30
C ARG A 306 22.72 -13.95 7.89
N SER A 307 23.25 -13.89 9.12
CA SER A 307 23.85 -15.04 9.81
C SER A 307 22.84 -15.93 10.53
N LEU A 308 21.58 -15.50 10.66
CA LEU A 308 20.54 -16.27 11.34
C LEU A 308 20.05 -17.42 10.46
N ALA A 309 19.92 -18.60 11.07
CA ALA A 309 19.31 -19.75 10.41
C ALA A 309 17.81 -19.51 10.16
N VAL A 310 17.22 -20.26 9.23
CA VAL A 310 15.81 -20.08 8.84
C VAL A 310 14.86 -20.30 10.02
N GLU A 311 15.19 -21.24 10.91
CA GLU A 311 14.45 -21.57 12.13
C GLU A 311 14.44 -20.39 13.12
N GLU A 312 15.58 -19.73 13.28
CA GLU A 312 15.76 -18.56 14.15
C GLU A 312 15.04 -17.31 13.63
N VAL A 313 14.69 -17.29 12.34
CA VAL A 313 13.85 -16.25 11.74
C VAL A 313 12.37 -16.62 11.84
N LEU A 314 12.03 -17.90 11.65
CA LEU A 314 10.66 -18.38 11.62
C LEU A 314 9.95 -18.27 12.98
N GLU A 315 10.61 -18.66 14.08
CA GLU A 315 10.02 -18.57 15.43
C GLU A 315 9.57 -17.14 15.80
N PRO A 316 10.46 -16.12 15.83
CA PRO A 316 10.07 -14.76 16.22
C PRO A 316 9.11 -14.15 15.21
N PHE A 317 9.16 -14.56 13.94
CA PHE A 317 8.18 -14.14 12.94
C PHE A 317 6.78 -14.63 13.31
N ILE A 318 6.59 -15.89 13.70
CA ILE A 318 5.27 -16.42 14.05
C ILE A 318 4.73 -15.78 15.33
N ALA A 319 5.59 -15.57 16.34
CA ALA A 319 5.21 -14.88 17.57
C ALA A 319 4.72 -13.44 17.30
N GLN A 320 5.47 -12.68 16.48
CA GLN A 320 5.04 -11.35 16.02
C GLN A 320 3.79 -11.41 15.13
N PHE A 321 3.69 -12.42 14.27
CA PHE A 321 2.56 -12.59 13.36
C PHE A 321 1.26 -12.75 14.14
N TYR A 322 1.25 -13.50 15.24
CA TYR A 322 0.04 -13.70 16.04
C TYR A 322 -0.16 -12.66 17.14
N ASP A 323 0.66 -11.61 17.24
CA ASP A 323 0.50 -10.54 18.25
C ASP A 323 -0.88 -9.85 18.16
N ASP A 324 -1.36 -9.54 16.96
CA ASP A 324 -2.65 -8.88 16.73
C ASP A 324 -3.58 -9.64 15.78
N ARG A 325 -3.27 -10.92 15.54
CA ARG A 325 -3.96 -11.73 14.53
C ARG A 325 -4.66 -12.93 15.16
N PRO A 326 -5.84 -13.32 14.63
CA PRO A 326 -6.55 -14.49 15.15
C PRO A 326 -5.75 -15.76 14.85
N VAL A 327 -5.55 -16.56 15.88
CA VAL A 327 -4.83 -17.83 15.81
C VAL A 327 -5.80 -18.93 15.36
N PRO A 328 -5.49 -19.75 14.33
CA PRO A 328 -6.31 -20.89 13.91
C PRO A 328 -6.22 -22.05 14.93
N ARG A 329 -6.96 -23.14 14.70
CA ARG A 329 -6.84 -24.37 15.51
C ARG A 329 -5.53 -25.12 15.25
N CYS A 330 -5.00 -25.02 14.04
CA CYS A 330 -3.77 -25.71 13.66
C CYS A 330 -2.80 -24.75 12.96
N VAL A 331 -1.52 -24.82 13.31
CA VAL A 331 -0.43 -24.10 12.64
C VAL A 331 0.54 -25.13 12.07
N LEU A 332 0.72 -25.10 10.76
CA LEU A 332 1.62 -26.00 10.04
C LEU A 332 2.91 -25.29 9.68
N LEU A 333 4.04 -25.95 9.92
CA LEU A 333 5.35 -25.37 9.73
C LEU A 333 6.18 -26.20 8.75
N SER A 334 7.01 -25.50 7.97
CA SER A 334 8.02 -26.12 7.11
C SER A 334 9.27 -26.60 7.86
N HIS A 335 9.66 -25.87 8.91
CA HIS A 335 10.86 -26.14 9.70
C HIS A 335 10.44 -26.26 11.17
N ASP A 336 11.10 -27.16 11.90
CA ASP A 336 10.94 -27.25 13.36
C ASP A 336 11.90 -26.27 14.05
N PHE A 337 11.59 -25.89 15.29
CA PHE A 337 12.48 -25.10 16.13
C PHE A 337 12.33 -25.52 17.61
N PRO A 338 13.38 -25.36 18.44
CA PRO A 338 13.41 -25.91 19.80
C PRO A 338 12.22 -25.47 20.67
N GLU A 339 11.75 -24.23 20.51
CA GLU A 339 10.72 -23.63 21.35
C GLU A 339 9.30 -23.75 20.74
N ARG A 340 9.08 -24.68 19.80
CA ARG A 340 7.76 -24.93 19.18
C ARG A 340 6.67 -25.26 20.20
N ALA A 341 6.98 -26.06 21.22
CA ALA A 341 6.03 -26.42 22.27
C ALA A 341 5.61 -25.18 23.09
N LEU A 342 6.57 -24.31 23.40
CA LEU A 342 6.33 -23.06 24.10
C LEU A 342 5.44 -22.12 23.28
N LEU A 343 5.70 -22.00 21.97
CA LEU A 343 4.86 -21.22 21.08
C LEU A 343 3.41 -21.76 21.07
N ALA A 344 3.23 -23.08 20.99
CA ALA A 344 1.89 -23.68 21.03
C ALA A 344 1.15 -23.35 22.34
N GLU A 345 1.83 -23.44 23.48
CA GLU A 345 1.28 -23.09 24.80
C GLU A 345 0.91 -21.60 24.88
N ALA A 346 1.81 -20.70 24.49
CA ALA A 346 1.58 -19.26 24.45
C ALA A 346 0.37 -18.90 23.57
N LEU A 347 0.24 -19.54 22.40
CA LEU A 347 -0.91 -19.37 21.53
C LEU A 347 -2.20 -19.89 22.17
N CYS A 348 -2.17 -21.03 22.87
CA CYS A 348 -3.31 -21.56 23.60
C CYS A 348 -3.80 -20.61 24.70
N ILE A 349 -2.88 -20.07 25.51
CA ILE A 349 -3.18 -19.12 26.59
C ILE A 349 -3.86 -17.88 26.02
N LYS A 350 -3.31 -17.35 24.92
CA LYS A 350 -3.82 -16.13 24.28
C LYS A 350 -5.27 -16.25 23.81
N ILE A 351 -5.65 -17.40 23.26
CA ILE A 351 -6.97 -17.59 22.64
C ILE A 351 -7.98 -18.34 23.55
N GLY A 352 -7.52 -18.97 24.63
CA GLY A 352 -8.36 -19.78 25.52
C GLY A 352 -8.88 -21.07 24.89
N ARG A 353 -8.22 -21.57 23.84
CA ARG A 353 -8.55 -22.84 23.15
C ARG A 353 -7.26 -23.57 22.75
N LYS A 354 -7.35 -24.89 22.55
CA LYS A 354 -6.23 -25.70 22.08
C LYS A 354 -5.80 -25.29 20.65
N VAL A 355 -4.50 -25.10 20.47
CA VAL A 355 -3.84 -24.79 19.20
C VAL A 355 -2.73 -25.81 18.96
N ASP A 356 -2.82 -26.56 17.87
CA ASP A 356 -1.83 -27.57 17.49
C ASP A 356 -0.78 -26.96 16.53
N VAL A 357 0.47 -26.85 16.98
CA VAL A 357 1.61 -26.40 16.14
C VAL A 357 2.42 -27.61 15.70
N ALA A 358 2.42 -27.93 14.40
CA ALA A 358 2.96 -29.18 13.87
C ALA A 358 3.85 -28.99 12.64
N VAL A 359 4.87 -29.85 12.52
CA VAL A 359 5.73 -30.00 11.34
C VAL A 359 5.36 -31.31 10.65
N PRO A 360 4.55 -31.30 9.58
CA PRO A 360 4.07 -32.54 8.98
C PRO A 360 5.18 -33.24 8.20
N LEU A 361 5.47 -34.49 8.57
CA LEU A 361 6.51 -35.31 7.95
C LEU A 361 6.01 -36.28 6.87
N ARG A 362 4.70 -36.51 6.77
CA ARG A 362 4.06 -37.43 5.81
C ARG A 362 2.61 -37.06 5.53
N GLY A 363 2.07 -37.58 4.42
CA GLY A 363 0.67 -37.41 4.02
C GLY A 363 0.37 -36.07 3.34
N GLU A 364 -0.92 -35.76 3.13
CA GLU A 364 -1.38 -34.56 2.41
C GLU A 364 -0.88 -33.25 3.05
N LYS A 365 -0.82 -33.19 4.39
CA LYS A 365 -0.30 -32.01 5.11
C LYS A 365 1.14 -31.69 4.72
N ARG A 366 1.98 -32.71 4.48
CA ARG A 366 3.36 -32.53 4.02
C ARG A 366 3.40 -31.99 2.59
N ALA A 367 2.61 -32.56 1.69
CA ALA A 367 2.59 -32.14 0.28
C ALA A 367 2.24 -30.64 0.13
N ILE A 368 1.36 -30.13 0.98
CA ILE A 368 0.98 -28.70 0.98
C ILE A 368 2.09 -27.83 1.55
N VAL A 369 2.78 -28.30 2.60
CA VAL A 369 3.97 -27.60 3.13
C VAL A 369 5.07 -27.54 2.07
N GLU A 370 5.31 -28.63 1.34
CA GLU A 370 6.28 -28.66 0.23
C GLU A 370 5.87 -27.71 -0.90
N HIS A 371 4.60 -27.69 -1.30
CA HIS A 371 4.10 -26.72 -2.27
C HIS A 371 4.27 -25.27 -1.79
N ALA A 372 4.01 -24.99 -0.52
CA ALA A 372 4.21 -23.67 0.07
C ALA A 372 5.70 -23.27 0.11
N LEU A 373 6.61 -24.23 0.32
CA LEU A 373 8.06 -24.02 0.23
C LEU A 373 8.50 -23.66 -1.19
N THR A 374 7.97 -24.33 -2.22
CA THR A 374 8.21 -23.97 -3.62
C THR A 374 7.76 -22.54 -3.90
N ASN A 375 6.58 -22.14 -3.41
CA ASN A 375 6.10 -20.76 -3.52
C ASN A 375 7.03 -19.75 -2.81
N ALA A 376 7.53 -20.10 -1.62
CA ALA A 376 8.48 -19.25 -0.89
C ALA A 376 9.79 -19.08 -1.68
N ARG A 377 10.29 -20.15 -2.30
CA ARG A 377 11.48 -20.14 -3.16
C ARG A 377 11.28 -19.25 -4.39
N GLU A 378 10.18 -19.41 -5.11
CA GLU A 378 9.87 -18.60 -6.30
C GLU A 378 9.65 -17.12 -5.96
N ALA A 379 8.97 -16.84 -4.84
CA ALA A 379 8.79 -15.48 -4.34
C ALA A 379 10.14 -14.83 -4.00
N LEU A 380 11.02 -15.55 -3.30
CA LEU A 380 12.36 -15.05 -2.98
C LEU A 380 13.20 -14.84 -4.25
N GLY A 381 13.18 -15.79 -5.19
CA GLY A 381 13.89 -15.69 -6.46
C GLY A 381 13.49 -14.45 -7.26
N ARG A 382 12.18 -14.18 -7.39
CA ARG A 382 11.68 -12.95 -8.01
C ARG A 382 12.16 -11.69 -7.30
N LYS A 383 12.09 -11.66 -5.96
CA LYS A 383 12.53 -10.51 -5.19
C LYS A 383 14.04 -10.25 -5.32
N LEU A 384 14.86 -11.29 -5.32
CA LEU A 384 16.31 -11.14 -5.50
C LEU A 384 16.66 -10.62 -6.90
N ALA A 385 15.95 -11.10 -7.93
CA ALA A 385 16.10 -10.60 -9.31
C ALA A 385 15.68 -9.13 -9.44
N GLU A 386 14.55 -8.74 -8.84
CA GLU A 386 14.08 -7.36 -8.77
C GLU A 386 15.07 -6.46 -8.02
N ALA A 387 15.59 -6.90 -6.88
CA ALA A 387 16.54 -6.13 -6.07
C ALA A 387 17.88 -5.92 -6.79
N SER A 388 18.41 -6.94 -7.46
CA SER A 388 19.62 -6.84 -8.28
C SER A 388 19.43 -5.86 -9.45
N SER A 389 18.28 -5.96 -10.14
CA SER A 389 17.94 -5.04 -11.23
C SER A 389 17.80 -3.61 -10.74
N HIS A 390 17.16 -3.42 -9.58
CA HIS A 390 17.00 -2.10 -8.96
C HIS A 390 18.33 -1.52 -8.49
N ALA A 391 19.24 -2.32 -7.94
CA ALA A 391 20.57 -1.87 -7.55
C ALA A 391 21.35 -1.30 -8.75
N LYS A 392 21.33 -1.99 -9.90
CA LYS A 392 21.93 -1.51 -11.15
C LYS A 392 21.31 -0.19 -11.62
N LEU A 393 19.99 -0.03 -11.50
CA LEU A 393 19.32 1.23 -11.83
C LEU A 393 19.76 2.37 -10.90
N MET A 394 19.94 2.11 -9.61
CA MET A 394 20.42 3.10 -8.65
C MET A 394 21.87 3.51 -8.92
N GLU A 395 22.73 2.56 -9.30
CA GLU A 395 24.10 2.84 -9.76
C GLU A 395 24.09 3.66 -11.05
N GLY A 396 23.21 3.34 -12.00
CA GLY A 396 22.99 4.12 -13.21
C GLY A 396 22.53 5.56 -12.92
N VAL A 397 21.65 5.76 -11.94
CA VAL A 397 21.28 7.11 -11.45
C VAL A 397 22.50 7.83 -10.87
N ALA A 398 23.34 7.14 -10.10
CA ALA A 398 24.56 7.75 -9.56
C ALA A 398 25.50 8.21 -10.68
N ALA A 399 25.69 7.38 -11.71
CA ALA A 399 26.52 7.73 -12.86
C ALA A 399 25.91 8.88 -13.68
N ALA A 400 24.64 8.76 -14.09
CA ALA A 400 23.95 9.75 -14.92
C ALA A 400 23.87 11.14 -14.27
N PHE A 401 23.59 11.19 -12.96
CA PHE A 401 23.48 12.44 -12.21
C PHE A 401 24.77 12.81 -11.48
N GLY A 402 25.86 12.06 -11.70
CA GLY A 402 27.20 12.25 -11.12
C GLY A 402 27.19 12.44 -9.60
N LEU A 403 26.53 11.52 -8.90
CA LEU A 403 26.55 11.42 -7.45
C LEU A 403 27.84 10.73 -7.00
N PRO A 404 28.41 11.11 -5.84
CA PRO A 404 29.67 10.52 -5.35
C PRO A 404 29.53 9.05 -4.91
N ARG A 405 28.30 8.57 -4.70
CA ARG A 405 27.98 7.20 -4.33
C ARG A 405 26.58 6.84 -4.80
N THR A 406 26.29 5.54 -4.89
CA THR A 406 24.94 5.03 -5.15
C THR A 406 23.94 5.63 -4.15
N PRO A 407 22.87 6.28 -4.62
CA PRO A 407 21.89 6.91 -3.73
C PRO A 407 21.23 5.85 -2.86
N ARG A 408 21.10 6.15 -1.57
CA ARG A 408 20.30 5.38 -0.61
C ARG A 408 18.89 5.94 -0.49
N ARG A 409 18.67 7.19 -0.90
CA ARG A 409 17.37 7.83 -0.87
C ARG A 409 17.21 8.80 -2.04
N ILE A 410 16.18 8.56 -2.85
CA ILE A 410 15.70 9.43 -3.91
C ILE A 410 14.33 9.97 -3.47
N GLU A 411 14.15 11.28 -3.49
CA GLU A 411 12.83 11.91 -3.30
C GLU A 411 12.35 12.50 -4.62
N VAL A 412 11.07 12.34 -4.96
CA VAL A 412 10.48 12.94 -6.17
C VAL A 412 9.28 13.77 -5.78
N TYR A 413 9.23 15.01 -6.28
CA TYR A 413 8.19 15.99 -5.99
C TYR A 413 7.36 16.31 -7.23
N ASP A 414 6.04 16.25 -7.09
CA ASP A 414 5.05 16.60 -8.11
C ASP A 414 4.01 17.54 -7.48
N ASN A 415 3.61 18.57 -8.23
CA ASN A 415 2.60 19.55 -7.83
C ASN A 415 1.40 19.44 -8.77
N SER A 416 0.18 19.39 -8.21
CA SER A 416 -1.05 19.42 -9.01
C SER A 416 -1.95 20.58 -8.61
N HIS A 417 -2.39 21.31 -9.64
CA HIS A 417 -3.43 22.32 -9.57
C HIS A 417 -4.78 21.74 -9.97
N ILE A 418 -5.78 21.86 -9.10
CA ILE A 418 -7.14 21.39 -9.39
C ILE A 418 -8.08 22.57 -9.32
N MET A 419 -8.54 22.99 -10.50
CA MET A 419 -9.65 23.92 -10.73
C MET A 419 -9.74 25.03 -9.65
N GLY A 420 -8.60 25.68 -9.38
CA GLY A 420 -8.50 26.91 -8.59
C GLY A 420 -8.74 26.83 -7.07
N THR A 421 -9.03 25.69 -6.44
CA THR A 421 -9.49 25.69 -5.03
C THR A 421 -8.69 24.84 -4.04
N ASN A 422 -7.88 23.87 -4.47
CA ASN A 422 -7.04 23.08 -3.56
C ASN A 422 -5.72 22.67 -4.23
N ALA A 423 -4.65 23.42 -3.98
CA ALA A 423 -3.29 23.09 -4.39
C ALA A 423 -2.73 21.95 -3.53
N VAL A 424 -2.19 20.92 -4.17
CA VAL A 424 -1.59 19.76 -3.47
C VAL A 424 -0.24 19.44 -4.10
N GLY A 425 0.80 19.43 -3.26
CA GLY A 425 2.09 18.82 -3.61
C GLY A 425 2.17 17.40 -3.06
N ALA A 426 2.89 16.51 -3.74
CA ALA A 426 3.27 15.24 -3.15
C ALA A 426 4.74 14.91 -3.32
N MET A 427 5.20 14.10 -2.38
CA MET A 427 6.54 13.56 -2.32
C MET A 427 6.43 12.03 -2.28
N ILE A 428 7.11 11.37 -3.20
CA ILE A 428 7.37 9.93 -3.12
C ILE A 428 8.84 9.69 -2.77
N VAL A 429 9.14 8.47 -2.35
CA VAL A 429 10.49 8.08 -1.92
C VAL A 429 10.86 6.74 -2.54
N ALA A 430 12.07 6.65 -3.11
CA ALA A 430 12.69 5.39 -3.51
C ALA A 430 14.01 5.18 -2.76
N GLY A 431 14.28 3.94 -2.36
CA GLY A 431 15.51 3.51 -1.70
C GLY A 431 16.18 2.35 -2.44
N PRO A 432 17.17 1.67 -1.82
CA PRO A 432 17.93 0.59 -2.47
C PRO A 432 17.10 -0.67 -2.75
N GLU A 433 15.95 -0.81 -2.10
CA GLU A 433 15.04 -1.96 -2.26
C GLU A 433 13.76 -1.58 -3.05
N GLY A 434 13.71 -0.40 -3.69
CA GLY A 434 12.54 0.09 -4.41
C GLY A 434 11.77 1.21 -3.70
N LEU A 435 10.47 1.33 -4.02
CA LEU A 435 9.60 2.41 -3.52
C LEU A 435 9.29 2.26 -2.01
N MET A 436 9.53 3.31 -1.24
CA MET A 436 9.29 3.38 0.19
C MET A 436 7.94 4.05 0.49
N LYS A 437 6.85 3.36 0.18
CA LYS A 437 5.46 3.91 0.26
C LYS A 437 5.07 4.47 1.63
N SER A 438 5.58 3.91 2.72
CA SER A 438 5.34 4.44 4.09
C SER A 438 5.91 5.84 4.31
N GLN A 439 6.84 6.27 3.46
CA GLN A 439 7.50 7.56 3.52
C GLN A 439 6.97 8.57 2.49
N TYR A 440 5.94 8.20 1.72
CA TYR A 440 5.25 9.13 0.83
C TYR A 440 4.49 10.18 1.63
N ARG A 441 4.42 11.43 1.14
CA ARG A 441 3.68 12.51 1.81
C ARG A 441 2.91 13.35 0.82
N LYS A 442 1.78 13.87 1.28
CA LYS A 442 0.98 14.87 0.59
C LYS A 442 1.01 16.16 1.40
N PHE A 443 1.20 17.27 0.72
CA PHE A 443 1.26 18.60 1.27
C PHE A 443 0.04 19.36 0.77
N ASN A 444 -0.95 19.53 1.65
CA ASN A 444 -2.04 20.45 1.37
C ASN A 444 -1.49 21.87 1.47
N ILE A 445 -1.56 22.61 0.36
CA ILE A 445 -1.13 24.00 0.25
C ILE A 445 -2.39 24.85 0.43
N LYS A 446 -2.50 25.46 1.61
CA LYS A 446 -3.57 26.41 1.93
C LYS A 446 -2.99 27.79 1.71
N SER A 447 -3.49 28.56 0.76
CA SER A 447 -3.01 29.92 0.63
C SER A 447 -4.08 30.93 0.30
N LYS A 448 -4.05 32.03 1.05
CA LYS A 448 -4.72 33.30 0.77
C LYS A 448 -3.79 34.26 0.01
N THR A 449 -2.51 33.91 -0.17
CA THR A 449 -1.43 34.77 -0.70
C THR A 449 -0.72 34.20 -1.94
N LEU A 450 -1.01 32.97 -2.35
CA LEU A 450 -0.54 32.43 -3.63
C LEU A 450 -1.52 32.84 -4.74
N THR A 451 -1.01 33.48 -5.77
CA THR A 451 -1.75 33.70 -7.02
C THR A 451 -2.16 32.33 -7.59
N PRO A 452 -3.41 32.12 -8.00
CA PRO A 452 -3.83 30.88 -8.65
C PRO A 452 -2.92 30.55 -9.84
N GLY A 453 -2.27 29.38 -9.83
CA GLY A 453 -1.34 28.96 -10.88
C GLY A 453 0.15 29.24 -10.62
N ASP A 454 0.53 29.72 -9.43
CA ASP A 454 1.96 29.86 -9.05
C ASP A 454 2.58 28.50 -8.65
N ASP A 455 2.97 27.71 -9.66
CA ASP A 455 3.69 26.44 -9.51
C ASP A 455 5.02 26.60 -8.73
N PHE A 456 5.69 27.76 -8.85
CA PHE A 456 6.95 28.04 -8.16
C PHE A 456 6.74 28.28 -6.66
N GLY A 457 5.72 29.06 -6.30
CA GLY A 457 5.32 29.28 -4.91
C GLY A 457 4.92 27.98 -4.21
N MET A 458 4.14 27.12 -4.88
CA MET A 458 3.77 25.80 -4.35
C MET A 458 4.98 24.93 -4.04
N MET A 459 5.93 24.87 -4.98
CA MET A 459 7.16 24.10 -4.80
C MET A 459 8.01 24.63 -3.65
N ARG A 460 8.14 25.96 -3.55
CA ARG A 460 8.87 26.60 -2.45
C ARG A 460 8.27 26.25 -1.09
N GLU A 461 6.95 26.29 -0.96
CA GLU A 461 6.28 25.94 0.31
C GLU A 461 6.56 24.48 0.70
N VAL A 462 6.38 23.54 -0.23
CA VAL A 462 6.55 22.10 0.02
C VAL A 462 7.98 21.78 0.47
N LEU A 463 8.97 22.27 -0.28
CA LEU A 463 10.38 22.05 0.03
C LEU A 463 10.77 22.74 1.34
N THR A 464 10.32 23.98 1.56
CA THR A 464 10.61 24.70 2.81
C THR A 464 10.09 23.94 4.01
N ARG A 465 8.84 23.46 3.98
CA ARG A 465 8.25 22.66 5.07
C ARG A 465 9.01 21.37 5.32
N ARG A 466 9.39 20.66 4.24
CA ARG A 466 10.13 19.39 4.34
C ARG A 466 11.52 19.58 4.93
N PHE A 467 12.32 20.48 4.36
CA PHE A 467 13.72 20.64 4.73
C PHE A 467 13.89 21.41 6.05
N SER A 468 13.02 22.37 6.38
CA SER A 468 13.04 23.03 7.69
C SER A 468 12.84 22.03 8.82
N ARG A 469 11.96 21.03 8.64
CA ARG A 469 11.75 19.97 9.62
C ARG A 469 13.01 19.10 9.79
N LEU A 470 13.70 18.75 8.70
CA LEU A 470 14.97 18.00 8.78
C LEU A 470 16.07 18.77 9.50
N VAL A 471 16.17 20.08 9.25
CA VAL A 471 17.14 20.95 9.90
C VAL A 471 16.86 21.03 11.40
N LYS A 472 15.59 21.25 11.79
CA LYS A 472 15.17 21.28 13.20
C LYS A 472 15.42 19.95 13.91
N ALA A 473 15.14 18.82 13.26
CA ALA A 473 15.36 17.49 13.83
C ALA A 473 16.83 17.20 14.16
N ARG A 474 17.79 17.88 13.50
CA ARG A 474 19.23 17.76 13.79
C ARG A 474 19.77 18.87 14.70
N GLY A 475 18.91 19.62 15.39
CA GLY A 475 19.33 20.72 16.26
C GLY A 475 19.78 21.98 15.50
N GLY A 476 19.48 22.08 14.20
CA GLY A 476 19.77 23.27 13.41
C GLY A 476 18.79 24.41 13.70
N ASN A 477 19.31 25.63 13.85
CA ASN A 477 18.51 26.82 14.15
C ASN A 477 17.96 27.42 12.84
N VAL A 478 16.65 27.26 12.60
CA VAL A 478 15.96 27.89 11.46
C VAL A 478 15.54 29.29 11.91
N LYS A 479 16.23 30.34 11.45
CA LYS A 479 15.74 31.72 11.63
C LYS A 479 14.46 31.88 10.80
N GLU A 480 13.34 32.05 11.47
CA GLU A 480 12.08 32.42 10.83
C GLU A 480 12.26 33.86 10.31
N SER A 481 12.28 34.04 8.99
CA SER A 481 12.31 35.37 8.38
C SER A 481 10.99 36.07 8.70
N ALA A 482 11.06 37.10 9.55
CA ALA A 482 9.95 37.94 9.95
C ALA A 482 9.48 38.83 8.77
N GLU A 483 8.72 38.27 7.84
CA GLU A 483 8.00 39.04 6.80
C GLU A 483 6.49 38.68 6.77
N SER A 484 5.96 38.11 7.85
CA SER A 484 4.54 37.71 7.92
C SER A 484 3.75 38.36 9.06
N ARG A 485 4.27 39.42 9.70
CA ARG A 485 3.57 40.10 10.80
C ARG A 485 3.80 41.61 10.81
N HIS A 486 3.29 42.32 9.79
CA HIS A 486 2.78 43.69 9.97
C HIS A 486 2.10 44.16 8.67
N CYS A 487 0.78 44.12 8.64
CA CYS A 487 -0.01 45.06 7.84
C CYS A 487 -1.45 45.03 8.37
N GLU A 488 -1.66 45.69 9.50
CA GLU A 488 -2.94 46.26 9.88
C GLU A 488 -2.60 47.49 10.74
N GLU A 489 -3.25 48.61 10.43
CA GLU A 489 -3.13 49.94 11.06
C GLU A 489 -2.00 50.86 10.57
N ARG A 490 -2.29 51.59 9.48
CA ARG A 490 -2.45 53.06 9.52
C ARG A 490 -2.84 53.59 8.14
N SER A 491 -4.11 53.93 7.99
CA SER A 491 -4.61 54.86 6.98
C SER A 491 -4.47 56.30 7.49
N ASP A 492 -4.33 57.21 6.53
CA ASP A 492 -4.49 58.67 6.61
C ASP A 492 -3.34 59.50 7.20
N GLU A 493 -2.55 60.14 6.32
CA GLU A 493 -2.42 61.61 6.25
C GLU A 493 -1.52 62.10 5.08
N ALA A 494 -2.06 63.06 4.33
CA ALA A 494 -1.45 64.22 3.63
C ALA A 494 -0.07 64.06 2.92
N ILE A 495 0.02 64.20 1.59
CA ILE A 495 0.11 65.46 0.80
C ILE A 495 1.46 66.21 0.93
N HIS A 496 2.03 66.49 -0.25
CA HIS A 496 2.95 67.58 -0.63
C HIS A 496 4.49 67.32 -0.73
N THR A 497 4.99 67.43 -1.98
CA THR A 497 6.07 68.35 -2.43
C THR A 497 7.43 67.75 -2.91
N LEU A 498 7.67 67.89 -4.24
CA LEU A 498 8.93 68.23 -4.97
C LEU A 498 10.15 67.27 -4.81
N GLN A 499 11.03 67.01 -5.77
CA GLN A 499 11.52 67.74 -6.95
C GLN A 499 12.47 66.79 -7.73
N GLU A 500 12.47 66.80 -9.08
CA GLU A 500 13.61 66.33 -9.88
C GLU A 500 14.78 67.34 -9.83
N PRO A 501 16.01 66.93 -10.21
CA PRO A 501 16.51 67.37 -11.54
C PRO A 501 17.45 66.40 -12.29
N SER A 502 17.14 66.18 -13.58
CA SER A 502 17.92 66.41 -14.83
C SER A 502 19.44 66.10 -15.02
N GLY A 503 19.74 65.60 -16.24
CA GLY A 503 21.00 65.75 -17.02
C GLY A 503 21.65 64.41 -17.43
N LEU A 504 22.05 64.06 -18.66
CA LEU A 504 22.32 64.68 -19.98
C LEU A 504 22.31 63.51 -21.02
N LEU A 505 21.53 63.49 -22.12
CA LEU A 505 21.70 64.03 -23.49
C LEU A 505 22.86 63.53 -24.40
N ARG A 506 22.43 62.98 -25.56
CA ARG A 506 23.02 62.92 -26.93
C ARG A 506 24.07 61.83 -27.21
N SER A 507 24.12 61.16 -28.37
CA SER A 507 23.92 61.63 -29.75
C SER A 507 23.60 60.53 -30.78
N ALA A 508 22.98 60.93 -31.89
CA ALA A 508 22.53 60.17 -33.05
C ALA A 508 23.60 59.90 -34.14
N ARG A 509 23.32 58.94 -35.05
CA ARG A 509 23.52 58.90 -36.54
C ARG A 509 23.73 57.44 -37.03
N LYS A 510 23.41 56.96 -38.24
CA LYS A 510 22.55 57.30 -39.41
C LYS A 510 22.88 56.25 -40.52
N TYR A 511 21.90 55.89 -41.38
CA TYR A 511 21.99 55.11 -42.65
C TYR A 511 22.27 53.59 -42.55
N GLY A 512 21.69 52.68 -43.35
CA GLY A 512 20.81 52.72 -44.53
C GLY A 512 20.95 51.39 -45.30
N ASP A 513 19.83 50.73 -45.62
CA ASP A 513 19.69 49.65 -46.64
C ASP A 513 19.75 50.29 -48.06
N PRO A 514 19.95 49.64 -49.25
CA PRO A 514 19.66 48.23 -49.62
C PRO A 514 20.57 47.54 -50.69
N SER A 515 20.42 46.22 -50.88
CA SER A 515 20.31 45.56 -52.23
C SER A 515 20.27 44.01 -52.19
N LEU A 516 19.40 43.46 -53.03
CA LEU A 516 19.19 42.06 -53.48
C LEU A 516 19.30 42.08 -55.03
N PRO A 517 19.24 40.98 -55.83
CA PRO A 517 19.38 39.51 -55.64
C PRO A 517 20.26 38.87 -56.80
N PRO A 518 19.97 37.69 -57.43
CA PRO A 518 19.76 36.27 -57.02
C PRO A 518 20.72 35.26 -57.74
N GLY A 519 20.58 33.94 -57.47
CA GLY A 519 20.88 32.89 -58.47
C GLY A 519 21.38 31.52 -57.96
N ASP A 520 20.47 30.53 -57.92
CA ASP A 520 20.52 29.12 -58.36
C ASP A 520 21.84 28.30 -58.38
N GLY A 521 21.74 27.01 -58.02
CA GLY A 521 22.51 25.93 -58.67
C GLY A 521 23.41 25.05 -57.81
N GLU A 522 22.90 23.85 -57.50
CA GLU A 522 23.53 22.53 -57.45
C GLU A 522 25.05 22.31 -57.23
N ALA A 523 25.32 21.46 -56.23
CA ALA A 523 26.14 20.23 -56.25
C ALA A 523 27.62 20.24 -56.73
N ASN A 524 28.47 19.69 -55.85
CA ASN A 524 29.51 18.66 -56.07
C ASN A 524 30.90 19.00 -55.54
N GLY A 525 31.60 17.95 -55.07
CA GLY A 525 33.06 17.88 -54.91
C GLY A 525 33.50 17.71 -53.46
N ALA A 526 33.70 16.48 -52.94
CA ALA A 526 34.88 15.61 -53.12
C ALA A 526 36.11 16.17 -52.37
N VAL A 527 36.92 15.43 -51.59
CA VAL A 527 37.71 14.19 -51.79
C VAL A 527 38.32 13.85 -50.40
N GLN A 528 38.11 12.66 -49.81
CA GLN A 528 39.04 11.47 -49.77
C GLN A 528 40.26 11.67 -48.83
N TYR A 529 40.60 10.77 -47.90
CA TYR A 529 41.20 9.43 -48.10
C TYR A 529 40.97 8.45 -46.92
N ASP A 530 40.64 7.20 -47.29
CA ASP A 530 41.07 5.85 -46.84
C ASP A 530 41.20 5.45 -45.36
N ALA A 531 41.10 4.18 -44.93
CA ALA A 531 40.52 2.88 -45.33
C ALA A 531 41.14 1.86 -44.35
N VAL A 532 40.39 0.86 -43.85
CA VAL A 532 40.78 -0.58 -43.77
C VAL A 532 39.67 -1.44 -43.13
N ASP A 533 39.01 -2.23 -43.99
CA ASP A 533 38.55 -3.62 -43.95
C ASP A 533 38.25 -4.37 -42.65
N ALA A 534 37.07 -5.03 -42.60
CA ALA A 534 36.96 -6.50 -42.73
C ALA A 534 35.49 -6.99 -42.75
N GLU A 535 35.22 -7.96 -43.63
CA GLU A 535 33.92 -8.44 -44.13
C GLU A 535 33.13 -9.39 -43.20
N ALA A 536 31.83 -9.50 -43.48
CA ALA A 536 30.89 -10.51 -42.99
C ALA A 536 30.66 -11.64 -44.02
N PRO A 537 30.08 -12.78 -43.61
CA PRO A 537 29.25 -13.54 -44.54
C PRO A 537 27.88 -13.95 -43.99
N ALA A 538 26.94 -14.06 -44.93
CA ALA A 538 25.55 -14.49 -44.79
C ALA A 538 25.41 -16.02 -44.62
N LEU A 539 24.31 -16.46 -43.99
CA LEU A 539 23.96 -17.89 -43.86
C LEU A 539 22.64 -18.20 -44.58
N THR A 540 22.72 -19.23 -45.41
CA THR A 540 21.67 -19.94 -46.17
C THR A 540 21.08 -21.11 -45.38
N GLU A 541 19.82 -21.47 -45.65
CA GLU A 541 19.16 -22.72 -45.23
C GLU A 541 19.82 -23.98 -45.82
N PRO A 542 19.59 -25.18 -45.23
CA PRO A 542 18.71 -26.15 -45.92
C PRO A 542 17.93 -27.17 -45.05
N ASP A 543 16.90 -27.77 -45.66
CA ASP A 543 16.16 -29.00 -45.29
C ASP A 543 16.94 -30.31 -45.52
N LYS A 544 16.71 -31.34 -44.68
CA LYS A 544 16.20 -32.71 -45.05
C LYS A 544 16.40 -33.81 -43.97
N GLU A 545 15.29 -34.53 -43.74
CA GLU A 545 15.02 -35.92 -43.30
C GLU A 545 16.16 -36.90 -42.91
N ARG A 546 15.95 -37.69 -41.82
CA ARG A 546 15.91 -39.17 -41.82
C ARG A 546 15.57 -39.81 -40.46
N GLU A 547 14.84 -40.92 -40.53
CA GLU A 547 14.38 -41.85 -39.48
C GLU A 547 15.51 -42.57 -38.73
N PHE A 548 15.26 -43.05 -37.50
CA PHE A 548 15.47 -44.45 -37.06
C PHE A 548 15.04 -44.66 -35.58
N SER A 549 14.33 -45.75 -35.32
CA SER A 549 13.98 -46.28 -33.98
C SER A 549 15.01 -47.34 -33.53
N PRO A 550 15.12 -47.66 -32.22
CA PRO A 550 14.69 -49.01 -31.80
C PRO A 550 14.06 -49.12 -30.39
N SER A 551 13.59 -50.34 -30.12
CA SER A 551 12.60 -50.90 -29.19
C SER A 551 13.05 -51.30 -27.76
N LEU A 552 12.10 -51.19 -26.79
CA LEU A 552 11.57 -52.10 -25.71
C LEU A 552 12.48 -53.18 -25.03
N PRO A 553 12.25 -53.64 -23.76
CA PRO A 553 10.96 -54.15 -23.18
C PRO A 553 10.75 -53.83 -21.66
N GLY A 554 9.68 -54.15 -20.93
CA GLY A 554 8.38 -54.81 -21.12
C GLY A 554 7.73 -55.02 -19.73
N LEU A 555 6.39 -54.98 -19.63
CA LEU A 555 5.60 -55.72 -18.63
C LEU A 555 4.10 -55.66 -18.97
N THR A 556 3.45 -56.80 -18.75
CA THR A 556 2.21 -57.30 -19.36
C THR A 556 0.93 -57.04 -18.55
N ARG A 557 -0.16 -56.82 -19.31
CA ARG A 557 -1.63 -57.02 -19.10
C ARG A 557 -2.19 -57.55 -17.77
N GLN A 558 -3.33 -56.97 -17.35
CA GLN A 558 -4.66 -57.60 -17.21
C GLN A 558 -5.77 -56.51 -17.11
N ALA A 559 -6.72 -56.46 -18.07
CA ALA A 559 -8.18 -56.70 -17.94
C ALA A 559 -8.91 -55.76 -16.94
N SER A 560 -10.01 -55.04 -17.20
CA SER A 560 -11.29 -55.35 -17.90
C SER A 560 -12.13 -54.04 -17.98
N LEU A 561 -12.58 -53.58 -19.16
CA LEU A 561 -13.93 -53.73 -19.76
C LEU A 561 -15.09 -52.89 -19.17
N ARG A 562 -15.76 -52.15 -20.08
CA ARG A 562 -17.17 -51.70 -20.15
C ARG A 562 -17.55 -50.35 -19.50
N THR A 563 -18.38 -49.45 -20.04
CA THR A 563 -19.03 -49.16 -21.35
C THR A 563 -19.73 -47.79 -21.14
N LEU A 564 -20.16 -47.14 -22.23
CA LEU A 564 -21.12 -46.01 -22.37
C LEU A 564 -20.40 -44.67 -22.56
N GLY A 565 -20.60 -43.90 -23.62
CA GLY A 565 -21.55 -44.00 -24.73
C GLY A 565 -21.40 -42.71 -25.53
N ALA A 566 -21.25 -42.85 -26.85
CA ALA A 566 -21.04 -41.77 -27.79
C ALA A 566 -22.31 -40.90 -27.97
N LEU A 567 -22.11 -39.61 -28.21
CA LEU A 567 -23.08 -38.75 -28.89
C LEU A 567 -22.40 -38.04 -30.08
N ASP A 568 -23.14 -38.03 -31.17
CA ASP A 568 -22.86 -37.74 -32.58
C ASP A 568 -22.45 -36.28 -32.88
N PRO A 569 -21.47 -36.01 -33.77
CA PRO A 569 -21.12 -34.67 -34.20
C PRO A 569 -21.63 -34.36 -35.63
N ARG A 570 -22.81 -33.75 -35.77
CA ARG A 570 -23.19 -32.99 -36.98
C ARG A 570 -24.14 -31.85 -36.64
N ILE A 571 -23.69 -30.61 -36.81
CA ILE A 571 -24.39 -29.49 -37.48
C ILE A 571 -23.33 -28.40 -37.76
N LYS A 572 -23.31 -27.91 -39.00
CA LYS A 572 -22.37 -26.95 -39.57
C LYS A 572 -22.78 -25.50 -39.28
N SER A 573 -21.75 -24.66 -39.19
CA SER A 573 -21.63 -23.26 -39.66
C SER A 573 -22.70 -22.22 -39.29
N GLY A 574 -22.25 -21.21 -38.54
CA GLY A 574 -22.81 -19.86 -38.48
C GLY A 574 -21.72 -18.91 -37.99
N ASP A 575 -21.07 -18.27 -38.95
CA ASP A 575 -20.06 -17.22 -38.81
C ASP A 575 -20.74 -15.96 -38.23
N ASP A 576 -20.17 -15.38 -37.16
CA ASP A 576 -20.29 -13.95 -36.82
C ASP A 576 -19.26 -13.58 -35.74
N GLY A 577 -18.44 -12.60 -36.07
CA GLY A 577 -17.13 -12.36 -35.48
C GLY A 577 -17.15 -11.77 -34.07
N LEU A 578 -16.19 -12.25 -33.26
CA LEU A 578 -15.68 -11.53 -32.11
C LEU A 578 -14.20 -11.25 -32.35
N GLY A 579 -13.92 -9.99 -32.67
CA GLY A 579 -12.55 -9.47 -32.76
C GLY A 579 -11.82 -9.67 -31.43
N ALA A 580 -10.72 -10.40 -31.49
CA ALA A 580 -9.73 -10.47 -30.44
C ALA A 580 -9.13 -9.07 -30.24
N SER A 581 -9.51 -8.40 -29.15
CA SER A 581 -8.77 -7.23 -28.66
C SER A 581 -7.54 -7.74 -27.91
N ARG A 582 -6.39 -7.39 -28.46
CA ARG A 582 -5.08 -7.43 -27.81
C ARG A 582 -5.12 -6.45 -26.64
N ASP A 583 -5.22 -6.97 -25.42
CA ASP A 583 -4.92 -6.25 -24.18
C ASP A 583 -4.53 -7.25 -23.07
N GLU A 584 -3.47 -8.01 -23.32
CA GLU A 584 -2.69 -8.69 -22.26
C GLU A 584 -1.31 -8.03 -22.17
N VAL A 585 -1.25 -6.85 -21.55
CA VAL A 585 0.01 -6.28 -21.06
C VAL A 585 -0.24 -5.56 -19.73
N GLY A 586 0.25 -6.13 -18.63
CA GLY A 586 0.67 -5.38 -17.44
C GLY A 586 -0.41 -4.80 -16.51
N ALA A 587 -1.26 -5.63 -15.90
CA ALA A 587 -2.07 -5.22 -14.75
C ALA A 587 -1.21 -5.19 -13.45
N LEU A 588 -0.42 -4.13 -13.27
CA LEU A 588 0.12 -3.77 -11.95
C LEU A 588 -1.05 -3.35 -11.04
N GLY A 589 -1.25 -4.12 -9.96
CA GLY A 589 -2.34 -3.90 -9.01
C GLY A 589 -2.36 -2.48 -8.44
N ALA A 590 -3.45 -1.77 -8.68
CA ALA A 590 -3.71 -0.47 -8.08
C ALA A 590 -3.90 -0.61 -6.56
N GLU A 591 -2.85 -0.30 -5.80
CA GLU A 591 -2.95 -0.09 -4.36
C GLU A 591 -3.62 1.27 -4.07
N GLU A 592 -4.68 1.25 -3.24
CA GLU A 592 -5.34 2.45 -2.74
C GLU A 592 -4.40 3.22 -1.78
N PRO A 593 -4.27 4.56 -1.92
CA PRO A 593 -3.42 5.36 -1.04
C PRO A 593 -4.03 5.47 0.36
N VAL A 594 -3.19 5.24 1.38
CA VAL A 594 -3.51 5.48 2.79
C VAL A 594 -3.77 6.97 3.00
N GLU A 595 -4.97 7.33 3.46
CA GLU A 595 -5.28 8.68 3.94
C GLU A 595 -4.67 8.87 5.33
N THR A 596 -3.49 9.49 5.42
CA THR A 596 -2.99 10.06 6.68
C THR A 596 -3.43 11.53 6.73
N SER A 597 -4.63 11.78 7.25
CA SER A 597 -5.03 13.11 7.71
C SER A 597 -4.74 13.22 9.20
N GLY A 598 -3.92 14.18 9.59
CA GLY A 598 -3.60 14.46 10.99
C GLY A 598 -2.12 14.29 11.28
N ASP A 599 -1.61 15.22 12.08
CA ASP A 599 -0.22 15.38 12.51
C ASP A 599 0.32 14.14 13.26
N ASP A 600 0.69 13.10 12.52
CA ASP A 600 1.25 11.88 13.10
C ASP A 600 2.75 12.08 13.40
N LYS A 601 3.07 12.17 14.69
CA LYS A 601 4.44 12.18 15.23
C LYS A 601 5.01 10.76 15.17
N GLY A 602 5.50 10.35 14.00
CA GLY A 602 6.19 9.07 13.80
C GLY A 602 7.68 9.25 13.45
N GLU A 603 8.56 8.77 14.32
CA GLU A 603 10.04 8.81 14.27
C GLU A 603 10.70 7.96 13.17
N GLY A 604 10.03 7.76 12.02
CA GLY A 604 10.56 7.04 10.85
C GLY A 604 10.73 7.90 9.59
N PHE A 605 10.54 9.21 9.71
CA PHE A 605 10.40 10.15 8.59
C PHE A 605 11.71 10.86 8.17
N GLU A 606 12.79 10.73 8.95
CA GLU A 606 13.87 11.73 8.96
C GLU A 606 15.17 11.25 8.31
N GLY A 607 15.08 10.90 7.02
CA GLY A 607 16.25 10.68 6.17
C GLY A 607 16.55 11.90 5.29
N TRP A 608 17.82 12.27 5.16
CA TRP A 608 18.28 13.20 4.11
C TRP A 608 18.29 12.48 2.75
N PRO A 609 17.73 13.08 1.69
CA PRO A 609 17.86 12.55 0.33
C PRO A 609 19.28 12.73 -0.20
N ASP A 610 19.75 11.76 -0.98
CA ASP A 610 20.98 11.90 -1.76
C ASP A 610 20.72 12.69 -3.05
N ILE A 611 19.52 12.51 -3.63
CA ILE A 611 19.04 13.26 -4.80
C ILE A 611 17.54 13.54 -4.69
N VAL A 612 17.14 14.73 -5.18
CA VAL A 612 15.75 15.17 -5.29
C VAL A 612 15.42 15.41 -6.75
N PHE A 613 14.40 14.73 -7.25
CA PHE A 613 13.79 14.99 -8.54
C PHE A 613 12.58 15.91 -8.40
N ILE A 614 12.51 16.87 -9.30
CA ILE A 614 11.43 17.85 -9.39
C ILE A 614 10.76 17.67 -10.74
N ASP A 615 9.45 17.43 -10.77
CA ASP A 615 8.69 17.45 -12.03
C ASP A 615 8.54 18.91 -12.51
N GLY A 616 9.48 19.34 -13.35
CA GLY A 616 9.67 20.74 -13.70
C GLY A 616 11.00 21.02 -14.38
N GLY A 617 11.03 22.02 -15.25
CA GLY A 617 12.23 22.48 -15.94
C GLY A 617 13.13 23.39 -15.10
N ALA A 618 14.03 24.11 -15.76
CA ALA A 618 15.06 24.93 -15.13
C ALA A 618 14.54 25.96 -14.11
N GLY A 619 13.36 26.56 -14.36
CA GLY A 619 12.77 27.54 -13.44
C GLY A 619 12.38 26.91 -12.09
N GLN A 620 11.80 25.72 -12.10
CA GLN A 620 11.41 25.00 -10.89
C GLN A 620 12.63 24.52 -10.11
N LEU A 621 13.66 24.07 -10.82
CA LEU A 621 14.95 23.73 -10.22
C LEU A 621 15.60 24.94 -9.52
N SER A 622 15.58 26.11 -10.15
CA SER A 622 16.12 27.35 -9.55
C SER A 622 15.36 27.75 -8.28
N ALA A 623 14.03 27.68 -8.30
CA ALA A 623 13.20 27.96 -7.13
C ALA A 623 13.50 27.00 -5.97
N ALA A 624 13.70 25.71 -6.27
CA ALA A 624 14.08 24.71 -5.27
C ALA A 624 15.49 24.94 -4.71
N GLN A 625 16.45 25.31 -5.56
CA GLN A 625 17.81 25.65 -5.13
C GLN A 625 17.81 26.83 -4.16
N GLY A 626 17.05 27.89 -4.46
CA GLY A 626 16.90 29.04 -3.57
C GLY A 626 16.37 28.69 -2.17
N VAL A 627 15.48 27.70 -2.06
CA VAL A 627 14.99 27.20 -0.75
C VAL A 627 16.09 26.49 0.02
N LEU A 628 16.84 25.60 -0.62
CA LEU A 628 17.92 24.87 0.03
C LEU A 628 19.03 25.84 0.49
N ASP A 629 19.36 26.83 -0.35
CA ASP A 629 20.35 27.86 -0.03
C ASP A 629 19.90 28.72 1.16
N ALA A 630 18.64 29.15 1.19
CA ALA A 630 18.06 29.90 2.32
C ALA A 630 18.11 29.11 3.63
N LEU A 631 17.88 27.79 3.56
CA LEU A 631 17.97 26.88 4.70
C LEU A 631 19.39 26.40 5.01
N LYS A 632 20.40 26.87 4.24
CA LYS A 632 21.82 26.47 4.34
C LYS A 632 22.02 24.96 4.25
N VAL A 633 21.16 24.30 3.49
CA VAL A 633 21.23 22.86 3.22
C VAL A 633 22.33 22.60 2.19
N LYS A 634 23.31 21.76 2.55
CA LYS A 634 24.38 21.32 1.63
C LYS A 634 24.36 19.80 1.48
N GLY A 635 24.88 19.31 0.34
CA GLY A 635 25.09 17.88 0.10
C GLY A 635 23.86 17.12 -0.44
N VAL A 636 22.81 17.82 -0.86
CA VAL A 636 21.66 17.24 -1.56
C VAL A 636 21.74 17.64 -3.04
N THR A 637 21.74 16.67 -3.95
CA THR A 637 21.69 16.95 -5.39
C THR A 637 20.26 17.24 -5.83
N LEU A 638 20.03 18.36 -6.50
CA LEU A 638 18.74 18.70 -7.11
C LEU A 638 18.77 18.43 -8.62
N ALA A 639 17.71 17.79 -9.13
CA ALA A 639 17.51 17.53 -10.55
C ALA A 639 16.08 17.87 -10.99
N GLY A 640 15.95 18.71 -12.02
CA GLY A 640 14.69 19.00 -12.69
C GLY A 640 14.47 18.08 -13.89
N ILE A 641 13.24 17.61 -14.09
CA ILE A 641 12.83 16.78 -15.21
C ILE A 641 11.85 17.59 -16.07
N ALA A 642 12.26 17.98 -17.28
CA ALA A 642 11.36 18.60 -18.25
C ALA A 642 10.94 17.61 -19.33
N LYS A 643 9.65 17.63 -19.69
CA LYS A 643 9.14 16.91 -20.87
C LYS A 643 9.72 17.55 -22.14
N GLY A 644 10.06 16.73 -23.13
CA GLY A 644 10.59 17.21 -24.41
C GLY A 644 9.63 18.15 -25.16
N PRO A 645 10.08 18.81 -26.24
CA PRO A 645 9.35 19.86 -26.97
C PRO A 645 7.93 19.48 -27.42
N GLU A 646 7.65 18.20 -27.66
CA GLU A 646 6.35 17.67 -28.10
C GLU A 646 5.57 16.93 -27.00
N ARG A 647 6.00 16.99 -25.74
CA ARG A 647 5.49 16.15 -24.63
C ARG A 647 5.64 14.64 -24.88
N ASN A 648 6.55 14.23 -25.78
CA ASN A 648 6.81 12.82 -26.08
C ASN A 648 7.61 12.16 -24.95
N ALA A 649 7.14 10.99 -24.49
CA ALA A 649 7.88 10.13 -23.58
C ALA A 649 9.20 9.68 -24.25
N GLY A 650 10.32 9.76 -23.52
CA GLY A 650 11.65 9.37 -24.03
C GLY A 650 12.52 10.50 -24.58
N ARG A 651 12.06 11.76 -24.60
CA ARG A 651 12.87 12.95 -24.91
C ARG A 651 12.96 13.93 -23.75
N GLU A 652 13.11 13.42 -22.52
CA GLU A 652 13.22 14.28 -21.35
C GLU A 652 14.58 14.96 -21.27
N HIS A 653 14.55 16.24 -20.90
CA HIS A 653 15.75 16.99 -20.57
C HIS A 653 15.92 17.00 -19.05
N PHE A 654 17.11 16.59 -18.62
CA PHE A 654 17.51 16.63 -17.22
C PHE A 654 18.31 17.89 -16.95
N PHE A 655 17.93 18.62 -15.91
CA PHE A 655 18.63 19.80 -15.41
C PHE A 655 19.22 19.47 -14.05
N VAL A 656 20.53 19.57 -13.88
CA VAL A 656 21.20 19.37 -12.59
C VAL A 656 21.87 20.67 -12.21
N ALA A 657 21.73 21.08 -10.95
CA ALA A 657 22.32 22.33 -10.47
C ALA A 657 23.84 22.33 -10.72
N GLY A 658 24.34 23.37 -11.39
CA GLY A 658 25.76 23.53 -11.73
C GLY A 658 26.26 22.68 -12.90
N ARG A 659 25.37 22.06 -13.70
CA ARG A 659 25.74 21.31 -14.92
C ARG A 659 24.90 21.75 -16.13
N GLN A 660 25.44 21.53 -17.33
CA GLN A 660 24.67 21.70 -18.56
C GLN A 660 23.52 20.67 -18.60
N SER A 661 22.37 21.08 -19.13
CA SER A 661 21.25 20.16 -19.35
C SER A 661 21.65 19.05 -20.32
N PHE A 662 21.25 17.83 -20.03
CA PHE A 662 21.55 16.67 -20.87
C PHE A 662 20.31 15.81 -21.11
N MET A 663 20.41 14.92 -22.09
CA MET A 663 19.43 13.88 -22.36
C MET A 663 20.09 12.53 -22.16
N LEU A 664 19.35 11.56 -21.66
CA LEU A 664 19.77 10.16 -21.68
C LEU A 664 19.40 9.53 -23.02
N GLU A 665 20.11 8.46 -23.39
CA GLU A 665 19.80 7.70 -24.59
C GLU A 665 18.34 7.18 -24.55
N PRO A 666 17.60 7.18 -25.67
CA PRO A 666 16.18 6.80 -25.69
C PRO A 666 15.86 5.40 -25.14
N ARG A 667 16.85 4.50 -25.11
CA ARG A 667 16.73 3.12 -24.60
C ARG A 667 17.44 2.91 -23.26
N ASP A 668 17.92 3.97 -22.61
CA ASP A 668 18.62 3.88 -21.33
C ASP A 668 17.67 3.37 -20.22
N PRO A 669 18.00 2.28 -19.51
CA PRO A 669 17.21 1.79 -18.38
C PRO A 669 16.98 2.85 -17.28
N VAL A 670 17.93 3.76 -17.07
CA VAL A 670 17.86 4.84 -16.07
C VAL A 670 16.80 5.85 -16.45
N LEU A 671 16.66 6.17 -17.74
CA LEU A 671 15.61 7.05 -18.26
C LEU A 671 14.22 6.52 -17.89
N TYR A 672 13.95 5.25 -18.24
CA TYR A 672 12.68 4.60 -17.89
C TYR A 672 12.46 4.49 -16.38
N PHE A 673 13.52 4.31 -15.60
CA PHE A 673 13.41 4.28 -14.15
C PHE A 673 12.98 5.63 -13.58
N VAL A 674 13.63 6.73 -13.99
CA VAL A 674 13.30 8.08 -13.55
C VAL A 674 11.88 8.47 -14.00
N GLN A 675 11.48 8.10 -15.22
CA GLN A 675 10.10 8.24 -15.71
C GLN A 675 9.09 7.56 -14.79
N ARG A 676 9.33 6.29 -14.43
CA ARG A 676 8.44 5.55 -13.50
C ARG A 676 8.33 6.22 -12.14
N LEU A 677 9.42 6.80 -11.62
CA LEU A 677 9.38 7.55 -10.36
C LEU A 677 8.53 8.81 -10.49
N ARG A 678 8.67 9.57 -11.59
CA ARG A 678 7.83 10.74 -11.86
C ARG A 678 6.35 10.34 -12.00
N ASP A 679 6.05 9.32 -12.80
CA ASP A 679 4.68 8.88 -13.05
C ASP A 679 4.02 8.35 -11.77
N GLU A 680 4.78 7.72 -10.87
CA GLU A 680 4.32 7.33 -9.54
C GLU A 680 4.02 8.55 -8.65
N ALA A 681 4.85 9.60 -8.70
CA ALA A 681 4.58 10.86 -8.00
C ALA A 681 3.28 11.49 -8.49
N HIS A 682 3.13 11.58 -9.81
CA HIS A 682 1.94 12.09 -10.47
C HIS A 682 0.68 11.30 -10.10
N ARG A 683 0.75 9.96 -10.18
CA ARG A 683 -0.32 9.04 -9.77
C ARG A 683 -0.70 9.25 -8.30
N PHE A 684 0.28 9.44 -7.43
CA PHE A 684 0.04 9.60 -6.00
C PHE A 684 -0.70 10.90 -5.67
N VAL A 685 -0.38 12.00 -6.37
CA VAL A 685 -1.12 13.28 -6.26
C VAL A 685 -2.55 13.10 -6.77
N ILE A 686 -2.74 12.56 -7.99
CA ILE A 686 -4.08 12.36 -8.60
C ILE A 686 -4.96 11.42 -7.77
N GLY A 687 -4.38 10.36 -7.19
CA GLY A 687 -5.09 9.36 -6.39
C GLY A 687 -5.85 9.96 -5.18
N ALA A 688 -5.43 11.12 -4.68
CA ALA A 688 -6.15 11.85 -3.62
C ALA A 688 -7.59 12.22 -4.02
N HIS A 689 -7.84 12.41 -5.33
CA HIS A 689 -9.10 12.93 -5.84
C HIS A 689 -10.12 11.84 -6.15
N ARG A 690 -9.70 10.60 -6.37
CA ARG A 690 -10.63 9.46 -6.55
C ARG A 690 -11.31 9.12 -5.22
N ALA A 691 -10.54 9.12 -4.12
CA ALA A 691 -11.04 8.94 -2.75
C ALA A 691 -11.88 10.14 -2.27
N LYS A 692 -11.40 11.39 -2.46
CA LYS A 692 -12.18 12.59 -2.12
C LYS A 692 -13.43 12.76 -2.97
N ARG A 693 -13.46 12.42 -4.27
CA ARG A 693 -14.71 12.40 -5.05
C ARG A 693 -15.68 11.36 -4.51
N SER A 694 -15.21 10.16 -4.15
CA SER A 694 -16.04 9.13 -3.53
C SER A 694 -16.64 9.56 -2.18
N LYS A 695 -15.90 10.33 -1.36
CA LYS A 695 -16.36 10.88 -0.07
C LYS A 695 -17.23 12.14 -0.22
N ALA A 696 -16.89 13.07 -1.11
CA ALA A 696 -17.62 14.32 -1.34
C ALA A 696 -18.97 14.11 -2.04
N ILE A 697 -19.14 13.00 -2.76
CA ILE A 697 -20.47 12.58 -3.24
C ILE A 697 -21.38 12.16 -2.05
N GLY A 698 -20.83 11.92 -0.85
CA GLY A 698 -21.57 11.38 0.31
C GLY A 698 -21.78 12.32 1.51
N VAL A 699 -21.41 13.60 1.45
CA VAL A 699 -21.75 14.56 2.52
C VAL A 699 -22.69 15.60 1.93
N ASN A 700 -23.98 15.47 2.25
CA ASN A 700 -24.98 16.43 1.81
C ASN A 700 -24.95 17.63 2.77
N PRO A 701 -24.78 18.88 2.28
CA PRO A 701 -24.73 20.08 3.13
C PRO A 701 -25.94 20.25 4.05
N LEU A 702 -27.08 19.64 3.69
CA LEU A 702 -28.27 19.64 4.53
C LEU A 702 -28.07 18.85 5.83
N ASP A 703 -27.14 17.88 5.89
CA ASP A 703 -26.91 17.06 7.10
C ASP A 703 -26.32 17.84 8.28
N GLU A 704 -25.77 19.02 8.02
CA GLU A 704 -25.18 19.90 9.03
C GLU A 704 -26.21 20.86 9.66
N ILE A 705 -27.43 20.92 9.12
CA ILE A 705 -28.48 21.82 9.63
C ILE A 705 -29.13 21.21 10.87
N LYS A 706 -28.96 21.88 12.02
CA LYS A 706 -29.49 21.42 13.31
C LYS A 706 -31.02 21.28 13.26
N GLY A 707 -31.53 20.06 13.44
CA GLY A 707 -32.97 19.78 13.52
C GLY A 707 -33.64 19.38 12.19
N ILE A 708 -32.88 19.28 11.08
CA ILE A 708 -33.40 18.73 9.83
C ILE A 708 -33.37 17.19 9.88
N GLY A 709 -34.53 16.58 10.10
CA GLY A 709 -34.68 15.13 10.06
C GLY A 709 -34.68 14.59 8.63
N ALA A 710 -34.43 13.28 8.48
CA ALA A 710 -34.39 12.58 7.19
C ALA A 710 -35.64 12.82 6.31
N MET A 711 -36.83 12.89 6.93
CA MET A 711 -38.10 13.18 6.26
C MET A 711 -38.13 14.56 5.59
N ARG A 712 -37.74 15.62 6.31
CA ARG A 712 -37.72 17.00 5.79
C ARG A 712 -36.66 17.19 4.72
N LYS A 713 -35.49 16.58 4.91
CA LYS A 713 -34.41 16.54 3.92
C LYS A 713 -34.90 15.92 2.61
N ARG A 714 -35.59 14.78 2.70
CA ARG A 714 -36.19 14.10 1.55
C ARG A 714 -37.24 14.98 0.84
N ALA A 715 -38.09 15.68 1.59
CA ALA A 715 -39.08 16.60 1.02
C ALA A 715 -38.42 17.77 0.27
N LEU A 716 -37.39 18.38 0.86
CA LEU A 716 -36.63 19.48 0.25
C LEU A 716 -35.89 19.04 -1.02
N LEU A 717 -35.24 17.88 -1.00
CA LEU A 717 -34.56 17.34 -2.18
C LEU A 717 -35.54 16.90 -3.27
N LYS A 718 -36.73 16.41 -2.89
CA LYS A 718 -37.80 16.09 -3.85
C LYS A 718 -38.33 17.35 -4.53
N HIS A 719 -38.48 18.45 -3.79
CA HIS A 719 -39.03 19.71 -4.30
C HIS A 719 -37.99 20.49 -5.15
N PHE A 720 -36.75 20.58 -4.70
CA PHE A 720 -35.71 21.42 -5.33
C PHE A 720 -34.68 20.64 -6.17
N GLY A 721 -34.71 19.31 -6.12
CA GLY A 721 -33.86 18.41 -6.90
C GLY A 721 -32.42 18.26 -6.40
N SER A 722 -31.82 19.30 -5.78
CA SER A 722 -30.44 19.24 -5.27
C SER A 722 -30.22 20.11 -4.04
N ALA A 723 -29.24 19.75 -3.20
CA ALA A 723 -28.84 20.56 -2.05
C ALA A 723 -28.35 21.97 -2.45
N LYS A 724 -27.76 22.10 -3.64
CA LYS A 724 -27.33 23.40 -4.19
C LYS A 724 -28.52 24.29 -4.56
N SER A 725 -29.62 23.70 -4.99
CA SER A 725 -30.87 24.40 -5.27
C SER A 725 -31.55 24.85 -3.97
N VAL A 726 -31.57 23.99 -2.95
CA VAL A 726 -32.09 24.33 -1.60
C VAL A 726 -31.30 25.49 -0.99
N ALA A 727 -29.97 25.50 -1.14
CA ALA A 727 -29.11 26.57 -0.64
C ALA A 727 -29.33 27.94 -1.32
N ARG A 728 -30.03 27.99 -2.45
CA ARG A 728 -30.34 29.22 -3.20
C ARG A 728 -31.81 29.63 -3.10
N ALA A 729 -32.65 28.79 -2.49
CA ALA A 729 -34.08 29.04 -2.37
C ALA A 729 -34.34 30.15 -1.34
N GLY A 730 -35.34 30.99 -1.61
CA GLY A 730 -35.80 31.98 -0.64
C GLY A 730 -36.56 31.33 0.52
N VAL A 731 -36.69 32.04 1.64
CA VAL A 731 -37.43 31.54 2.83
C VAL A 731 -38.87 31.13 2.46
N ALA A 732 -39.55 31.90 1.61
CA ALA A 732 -40.90 31.60 1.15
C ALA A 732 -40.99 30.27 0.36
N ASP A 733 -40.01 29.99 -0.51
CA ASP A 733 -39.96 28.75 -1.30
C ASP A 733 -39.66 27.54 -0.42
N LEU A 734 -38.81 27.71 0.59
CA LEU A 734 -38.49 26.67 1.56
C LEU A 734 -39.70 26.31 2.43
N GLN A 735 -40.55 27.29 2.77
CA GLN A 735 -41.80 27.09 3.50
C GLN A 735 -42.89 26.38 2.68
N ALA A 736 -42.84 26.47 1.35
CA ALA A 736 -43.77 25.77 0.47
C ALA A 736 -43.57 24.24 0.46
N VAL A 737 -42.46 23.75 1.03
CA VAL A 737 -42.17 22.32 1.13
C VAL A 737 -42.89 21.69 2.32
N GLU A 738 -43.66 20.65 2.03
CA GLU A 738 -44.42 19.88 3.01
C GLU A 738 -43.53 19.41 4.19
N GLY A 739 -43.91 19.80 5.41
CA GLY A 739 -43.20 19.44 6.65
C GLY A 739 -42.09 20.41 7.08
N VAL A 740 -41.87 21.51 6.36
CA VAL A 740 -40.94 22.59 6.73
C VAL A 740 -41.74 23.76 7.35
N SER A 741 -41.55 24.00 8.65
CA SER A 741 -42.18 25.14 9.33
C SER A 741 -41.47 26.46 9.01
N ALA A 742 -42.12 27.59 9.29
CA ALA A 742 -41.53 28.92 9.09
C ALA A 742 -40.17 29.09 9.79
N ALA A 743 -40.05 28.59 11.02
CA ALA A 743 -38.81 28.62 11.79
C ALA A 743 -37.71 27.71 11.18
N MET A 744 -38.08 26.57 10.60
CA MET A 744 -37.12 25.66 9.94
C MET A 744 -36.66 26.20 8.59
N ALA A 745 -37.55 26.81 7.82
CA ALA A 745 -37.18 27.48 6.57
C ALA A 745 -36.18 28.62 6.82
N GLN A 746 -36.39 29.39 7.90
CA GLN A 746 -35.45 30.42 8.32
C GLN A 746 -34.09 29.82 8.72
N ALA A 747 -34.07 28.78 9.55
CA ALA A 747 -32.84 28.09 9.95
C ALA A 747 -32.05 27.49 8.75
N ILE A 748 -32.76 26.97 7.74
CA ILE A 748 -32.14 26.47 6.50
C ILE A 748 -31.56 27.63 5.69
N TYR A 749 -32.30 28.72 5.54
CA TYR A 749 -31.85 29.90 4.82
C TYR A 749 -30.60 30.52 5.48
N ASP A 750 -30.65 30.73 6.79
CA ASP A 750 -29.58 31.30 7.59
C ASP A 750 -28.32 30.44 7.52
N PHE A 751 -28.44 29.12 7.64
CA PHE A 751 -27.30 28.20 7.51
C PHE A 751 -26.51 28.36 6.20
N PHE A 752 -27.19 28.66 5.09
CA PHE A 752 -26.54 28.85 3.78
C PHE A 752 -26.15 30.30 3.48
N HIS A 753 -26.70 31.29 4.20
CA HIS A 753 -26.52 32.72 3.93
C HIS A 753 -25.73 33.49 5.01
N GLU A 754 -25.58 32.96 6.23
CA GLU A 754 -24.77 33.55 7.33
C GLU A 754 -23.25 33.47 7.09
N ARG A 755 -22.77 32.80 6.02
CA ARG A 755 -21.34 32.81 5.62
C ARG A 755 -20.97 34.00 4.71
N ARG A 756 -21.86 34.97 4.52
CA ARG A 756 -21.59 36.25 3.87
C ARG A 756 -21.85 37.40 4.85
N SER A 757 -20.97 37.52 5.83
CA SER A 757 -20.83 38.70 6.70
C SER A 757 -19.36 38.91 6.97
#